data_AF-A0A8S9JGS6-F1
#
_entry.id   AF-A0A8S9JGS6-F1
#
_cell.length_a   1.000
_cell.length_b   1.000
_cell.length_c   1.000
_cell.angle_alpha   90.00
_cell.angle_beta   90.00
_cell.angle_gamma   90.00
#
_symmetry.space_group_name_H-M   'P 1'
#
loop_
_entity.id
_entity.type
_entity.pdbx_description
1 polymer ?
#
loop_
_entity_poly.entity_id
_entity_poly.type
_entity_poly.pdbx_seq_one_letter_code
_entity_poly.pdbx_strand_id
1 'polypeptide(L)'
;MCSFSPDMKLSTVIVTVQVTGRKPIKDNKPSSDSGSKSRNGTKRSIEGQTKSPTPRLMEESYEDEEEEEDEHGDTLCGICGGNYTQDEFWICCDVCERWYHGKCVKITPAKADSIKQYKCPPCCAKKGRQRGQVLLATVNEATIIPFISGQLNNLELAVNLAKRGNLPGAENLVVQRFQELFAQTKYKEAAELAAESPQGILRTPDTVAKFQSVPVQAGQTPPLLQYFGTLLTRGKLNSYESLELSRLVVNQNKKNLLENWLAEDKLECSEELGDLVKVGYTPDYMFLLQTILRTDPQGAVNFALMMSQMEGGCPVDYNTITDLFLQRNLIREATAFLLDVLKPNLPEHAFLQTKVLEINLVTFPNVADAILANGMFSHYDRPRVAQLCEKAGLYIQSLKDPEIHFKYIEAAAKTGQIKEVERVTRESNFYDAEKTKNFLMEAKLPDARPLINVCDRFGFVPDLTHYLYTNNMLRYIEGYVQKVNPGNAPLVVGQLLDDECPEDFIKGLILSVRSLLPVEPLVDECEKRNRLRLLTQFLEHLVSEGSQDVHVHNALAIKADPSRVMDYINRLDNFDGPAVGEVAVDAQLYEEAFAIFKKFNLNVQAVNVLLDHVGSIERAVEFAFRVEEDSVWTQVAKAQLRDGLVSDAIESFIRADDASHFLEVIRACEDTNVYDDLVRYLLMVRQKVKEPKVDSELIYAYAKIERLGEIEEFILMPNVANLPNVGDRLYDEALYEAAKIIYAFTSNWAKLAVTLVKLQQFQSAVDAARKANSAKTWKEVCFACVDAEEFRLAQICGLNVIIQVDDLEEVSEYYQNRGCFSELISLMESGLGLERAHMGIFTELGVLYARYRYEKLMEHIKLFSTRLNIPKLIRACDEQQHWQELTYLYIQYDEFDNAATTVMNHSPEAWEHMQFKDIVAKRSPIDVRHHEIDRSSGRERAIDV
;
A
#
# COMPACT_ATOMS: atom_id res chain seq x y z
N MET A 1 25.95 -17.11 35.29
CA MET A 1 26.15 -18.09 36.39
C MET A 1 24.79 -18.49 36.93
N CYS A 2 24.56 -19.80 37.03
CA CYS A 2 23.57 -20.56 37.81
C CYS A 2 22.93 -21.64 36.92
N SER A 3 23.53 -22.83 36.99
CA SER A 3 23.02 -24.12 36.54
C SER A 3 21.76 -24.51 37.30
N PHE A 4 20.72 -24.98 36.61
CA PHE A 4 19.57 -25.64 37.23
C PHE A 4 19.34 -27.04 36.66
N SER A 5 19.07 -27.98 37.56
CA SER A 5 18.86 -29.42 37.40
C SER A 5 17.49 -29.78 36.77
N PRO A 6 17.28 -31.03 36.28
CA PRO A 6 16.22 -31.35 35.32
C PRO A 6 14.81 -31.68 35.87
N ASP A 7 14.55 -31.56 37.17
CA ASP A 7 13.36 -32.18 37.80
C ASP A 7 12.34 -31.22 38.44
N MET A 8 11.83 -30.23 37.71
CA MET A 8 10.58 -29.55 38.12
C MET A 8 9.62 -29.36 36.95
N LYS A 9 8.43 -29.99 37.07
CA LYS A 9 7.26 -29.83 36.21
C LYS A 9 6.77 -28.37 36.25
N LEU A 10 7.31 -27.54 35.37
CA LEU A 10 6.86 -26.17 35.07
C LEU A 10 5.93 -26.15 33.85
N SER A 11 5.00 -27.11 33.78
CA SER A 11 3.91 -27.05 32.79
C SER A 11 2.84 -26.09 33.32
N THR A 12 2.45 -25.12 32.47
CA THR A 12 1.25 -24.24 32.51
C THR A 12 1.45 -22.79 32.97
N VAL A 13 2.58 -22.43 33.58
CA VAL A 13 2.74 -21.15 34.32
C VAL A 13 3.06 -19.84 33.56
N ILE A 14 3.95 -19.92 32.58
CA ILE A 14 4.76 -18.74 32.18
C ILE A 14 4.76 -18.53 30.65
N VAL A 15 4.04 -19.32 29.86
CA VAL A 15 4.10 -19.27 28.38
C VAL A 15 2.70 -19.13 27.77
N THR A 16 2.49 -18.16 26.87
CA THR A 16 1.22 -17.99 26.16
C THR A 16 1.28 -18.90 24.96
N VAL A 17 0.36 -19.85 24.90
CA VAL A 17 0.05 -20.57 23.67
C VAL A 17 -1.35 -20.13 23.28
N GLN A 18 -1.49 -19.25 22.27
CA GLN A 18 -2.81 -18.77 21.86
C GLN A 18 -3.59 -19.88 21.15
N VAL A 19 -4.75 -20.24 21.73
CA VAL A 19 -5.76 -21.13 21.15
C VAL A 19 -7.12 -20.46 21.39
N THR A 20 -7.96 -20.28 20.36
CA THR A 20 -9.30 -19.69 20.56
C THR A 20 -10.41 -20.51 19.88
N GLY A 21 -11.51 -20.68 20.62
CA GLY A 21 -12.83 -21.12 20.14
C GLY A 21 -13.85 -19.98 20.26
N ARG A 22 -14.88 -19.96 19.41
CA ARG A 22 -15.96 -18.94 19.36
C ARG A 22 -17.29 -19.47 19.91
N LYS A 23 -18.10 -18.56 20.48
CA LYS A 23 -19.58 -18.51 20.41
C LYS A 23 -20.07 -17.03 20.45
N PRO A 24 -21.32 -16.72 20.04
CA PRO A 24 -21.62 -15.73 18.99
C PRO A 24 -22.18 -14.39 19.50
N ILE A 25 -22.08 -13.34 18.68
CA ILE A 25 -22.76 -12.06 18.90
C ILE A 25 -23.61 -11.71 17.66
N LYS A 26 -24.85 -11.30 17.98
CA LYS A 26 -25.93 -10.81 17.13
C LYS A 26 -25.58 -9.46 16.51
N ASP A 27 -25.96 -9.28 15.25
CA ASP A 27 -26.06 -7.96 14.62
C ASP A 27 -27.26 -7.19 15.17
N ASN A 28 -27.03 -5.95 15.62
CA ASN A 28 -28.06 -4.93 15.85
C ASN A 28 -27.57 -3.62 15.19
N LYS A 29 -28.23 -3.21 14.10
CA LYS A 29 -28.21 -1.82 13.61
C LYS A 29 -29.35 -1.05 14.29
N PRO A 30 -29.18 0.23 14.66
CA PRO A 30 -30.26 1.06 15.16
C PRO A 30 -31.08 1.66 14.01
N SER A 31 -32.38 1.79 14.26
CA SER A 31 -33.42 2.40 13.43
C SER A 31 -33.88 3.74 14.01
N SER A 32 -34.19 4.69 13.14
CA SER A 32 -35.16 5.79 13.33
C SER A 32 -35.56 6.24 11.92
N ASP A 33 -36.81 6.50 11.54
CA ASP A 33 -38.12 6.32 12.13
C ASP A 33 -39.13 6.47 10.96
N SER A 34 -40.40 6.14 11.24
CA SER A 34 -41.63 6.50 10.51
C SER A 34 -42.08 5.67 9.29
N GLY A 35 -43.18 4.93 9.52
CA GLY A 35 -44.39 5.14 8.71
C GLY A 35 -44.94 3.98 7.89
N SER A 36 -45.97 3.33 8.43
CA SER A 36 -47.18 2.80 7.74
C SER A 36 -47.25 1.36 7.20
N LYS A 37 -47.99 0.54 7.98
CA LYS A 37 -49.13 -0.33 7.65
C LYS A 37 -49.11 -1.32 6.45
N SER A 38 -49.37 -2.58 6.84
CA SER A 38 -50.40 -3.51 6.34
C SER A 38 -50.06 -4.62 5.32
N ARG A 39 -50.21 -5.85 5.85
CA ARG A 39 -50.99 -7.02 5.37
C ARG A 39 -50.61 -7.79 4.09
N ASN A 40 -50.42 -9.10 4.35
CA ASN A 40 -50.91 -10.28 3.63
C ASN A 40 -50.35 -10.63 2.24
N GLY A 41 -49.87 -11.88 2.15
CA GLY A 41 -50.57 -12.87 1.33
C GLY A 41 -49.81 -13.55 0.20
N THR A 42 -49.63 -14.86 0.38
CA THR A 42 -49.90 -15.95 -0.58
C THR A 42 -48.89 -16.31 -1.70
N LYS A 43 -48.40 -17.56 -1.59
CA LYS A 43 -48.49 -18.68 -2.57
C LYS A 43 -47.89 -18.52 -3.98
N ARG A 44 -46.91 -19.38 -4.30
CA ARG A 44 -47.01 -20.63 -5.12
C ARG A 44 -45.59 -21.17 -5.35
N SER A 45 -45.26 -22.44 -5.03
CA SER A 45 -45.53 -23.68 -5.80
C SER A 45 -44.78 -23.64 -7.15
N ILE A 46 -43.93 -24.58 -7.56
CA ILE A 46 -44.12 -26.03 -7.81
C ILE A 46 -42.70 -26.62 -8.09
N GLU A 47 -42.25 -27.67 -7.39
CA GLU A 47 -42.02 -29.09 -7.82
C GLU A 47 -40.99 -29.29 -8.96
N GLY A 48 -40.15 -30.32 -9.00
CA GLY A 48 -40.05 -31.60 -8.26
C GLY A 48 -38.64 -32.19 -8.40
N GLN A 49 -38.14 -32.96 -7.43
CA GLN A 49 -38.25 -34.44 -7.33
C GLN A 49 -37.43 -35.18 -8.41
N THR A 50 -36.62 -36.22 -8.18
CA THR A 50 -36.20 -37.01 -7.00
C THR A 50 -35.25 -38.11 -7.51
N LYS A 51 -34.44 -38.65 -6.58
CA LYS A 51 -34.05 -40.08 -6.40
C LYS A 51 -32.92 -40.69 -7.25
N SER A 52 -31.94 -41.19 -6.49
CA SER A 52 -31.07 -42.34 -6.76
C SER A 52 -31.84 -43.67 -6.80
N PRO A 53 -31.25 -44.74 -7.37
CA PRO A 53 -30.67 -45.80 -6.52
C PRO A 53 -29.44 -46.56 -7.12
N THR A 54 -28.65 -47.22 -6.26
CA THR A 54 -27.71 -48.35 -6.52
C THR A 54 -28.48 -49.69 -6.57
N PRO A 55 -27.96 -50.92 -6.93
CA PRO A 55 -26.57 -51.46 -6.75
C PRO A 55 -25.99 -52.54 -7.73
N ARG A 56 -24.67 -52.80 -7.60
CA ARG A 56 -23.81 -54.03 -7.76
C ARG A 56 -23.91 -54.99 -8.98
N LEU A 57 -22.77 -55.25 -9.67
CA LEU A 57 -21.94 -56.49 -9.66
C LEU A 57 -20.75 -56.43 -10.67
N MET A 58 -19.73 -57.28 -10.40
CA MET A 58 -18.37 -57.47 -10.95
C MET A 58 -18.25 -57.87 -12.45
N GLU A 59 -17.19 -57.44 -13.16
CA GLU A 59 -16.02 -58.22 -13.67
C GLU A 59 -15.24 -57.53 -14.82
N GLU A 60 -13.92 -57.38 -14.60
CA GLU A 60 -12.73 -57.51 -15.47
C GLU A 60 -12.54 -56.86 -16.87
N SER A 61 -11.38 -56.18 -16.98
CA SER A 61 -10.29 -56.32 -17.98
C SER A 61 -10.06 -55.27 -19.09
N TYR A 62 -8.75 -55.01 -19.28
CA TYR A 62 -7.99 -54.40 -20.39
C TYR A 62 -7.61 -52.91 -20.37
N GLU A 63 -6.30 -52.72 -20.60
CA GLU A 63 -5.49 -51.51 -20.71
C GLU A 63 -5.73 -50.77 -22.05
N ASP A 64 -5.69 -49.43 -22.04
CA ASP A 64 -4.75 -48.57 -22.78
C ASP A 64 -5.28 -47.15 -23.08
N GLU A 65 -4.43 -46.19 -22.72
CA GLU A 65 -4.07 -44.91 -23.34
C GLU A 65 -5.10 -43.76 -23.57
N GLU A 66 -4.78 -42.65 -22.88
CA GLU A 66 -4.75 -41.22 -23.27
C GLU A 66 -6.00 -40.52 -23.82
N GLU A 67 -6.50 -39.55 -23.05
CA GLU A 67 -6.90 -38.19 -23.47
C GLU A 67 -7.35 -37.40 -22.22
N GLU A 68 -6.60 -36.41 -21.75
CA GLU A 68 -7.19 -35.28 -21.00
C GLU A 68 -6.62 -33.95 -21.48
N GLU A 69 -7.56 -33.12 -21.94
CA GLU A 69 -7.45 -31.80 -22.55
C GLU A 69 -7.18 -30.68 -21.52
N ASP A 70 -6.81 -29.52 -22.04
CA ASP A 70 -6.59 -28.24 -21.38
C ASP A 70 -7.56 -27.87 -20.23
N GLU A 71 -7.09 -27.83 -18.98
CA GLU A 71 -7.96 -27.58 -17.81
C GLU A 71 -7.60 -26.32 -16.99
N HIS A 72 -7.33 -25.16 -17.61
CA HIS A 72 -7.11 -23.90 -16.86
C HIS A 72 -8.09 -22.75 -17.16
N GLY A 73 -9.14 -23.01 -17.97
CA GLY A 73 -10.13 -21.99 -18.38
C GLY A 73 -11.09 -21.48 -17.28
N ASP A 74 -11.22 -22.17 -16.15
CA ASP A 74 -12.28 -21.91 -15.16
C ASP A 74 -11.77 -21.60 -13.73
N THR A 75 -10.55 -21.05 -13.61
CA THR A 75 -10.03 -20.67 -12.28
C THR A 75 -10.74 -19.42 -11.75
N LEU A 76 -11.73 -19.62 -10.87
CA LEU A 76 -12.52 -18.56 -10.23
C LEU A 76 -12.01 -18.23 -8.82
N CYS A 77 -11.98 -16.94 -8.48
CA CYS A 77 -11.59 -16.50 -7.15
C CYS A 77 -12.56 -17.01 -6.07
N GLY A 78 -12.06 -17.75 -5.08
CA GLY A 78 -12.89 -18.38 -4.04
C GLY A 78 -13.60 -17.44 -3.05
N ILE A 79 -13.49 -16.11 -3.20
CA ILE A 79 -14.22 -15.09 -2.40
C ILE A 79 -15.20 -14.30 -3.26
N CYS A 80 -14.77 -13.76 -4.41
CA CYS A 80 -15.59 -12.88 -5.24
C CYS A 80 -16.16 -13.56 -6.50
N GLY A 81 -15.68 -14.76 -6.86
CA GLY A 81 -16.12 -15.49 -8.04
C GLY A 81 -15.72 -14.86 -9.38
N GLY A 82 -14.76 -13.92 -9.40
CA GLY A 82 -14.22 -13.35 -10.63
C GLY A 82 -13.25 -14.29 -11.34
N ASN A 83 -13.16 -14.16 -12.66
CA ASN A 83 -12.31 -14.97 -13.53
C ASN A 83 -10.83 -14.59 -13.42
N TYR A 84 -9.96 -15.57 -13.66
CA TYR A 84 -8.52 -15.37 -13.75
C TYR A 84 -8.13 -14.38 -14.85
N THR A 85 -7.33 -13.38 -14.47
CA THR A 85 -6.70 -12.40 -15.38
C THR A 85 -5.22 -12.29 -15.02
N GLN A 86 -4.32 -12.40 -16.00
CA GLN A 86 -2.86 -12.43 -15.80
C GLN A 86 -2.28 -11.15 -15.16
N ASP A 87 -2.97 -10.01 -15.26
CA ASP A 87 -2.52 -8.71 -14.71
C ASP A 87 -2.82 -8.49 -13.22
N GLU A 88 -3.61 -9.35 -12.58
CA GLU A 88 -3.89 -9.23 -11.15
C GLU A 88 -3.07 -10.23 -10.33
N PHE A 89 -2.72 -9.84 -9.09
CA PHE A 89 -2.00 -10.73 -8.19
C PHE A 89 -2.97 -11.76 -7.57
N TRP A 90 -2.68 -13.05 -7.75
CA TRP A 90 -3.44 -14.16 -7.18
C TRP A 90 -2.58 -14.99 -6.25
N ILE A 91 -3.22 -15.60 -5.27
CA ILE A 91 -2.57 -16.49 -4.31
C ILE A 91 -3.43 -17.72 -4.07
N CYS A 92 -2.82 -18.90 -4.20
CA CYS A 92 -3.45 -20.17 -3.94
C CYS A 92 -3.38 -20.51 -2.45
N CYS A 93 -4.47 -21.02 -1.88
CA CYS A 93 -4.47 -21.48 -0.50
C CYS A 93 -3.96 -22.92 -0.40
N ASP A 94 -2.90 -23.15 0.37
CA ASP A 94 -2.25 -24.47 0.55
C ASP A 94 -3.07 -25.49 1.39
N VAL A 95 -4.37 -25.26 1.56
CA VAL A 95 -5.26 -26.11 2.38
C VAL A 95 -6.55 -26.47 1.66
N CYS A 96 -7.05 -25.61 0.78
CA CYS A 96 -8.19 -25.95 -0.09
C CYS A 96 -7.87 -25.83 -1.57
N GLU A 97 -6.63 -25.47 -1.91
CA GLU A 97 -6.09 -25.34 -3.27
C GLU A 97 -6.91 -24.40 -4.17
N ARG A 98 -7.73 -23.54 -3.56
CA ARG A 98 -8.46 -22.50 -4.27
C ARG A 98 -7.61 -21.26 -4.42
N TRP A 99 -7.78 -20.62 -5.57
CA TRP A 99 -7.14 -19.38 -5.95
C TRP A 99 -7.96 -18.17 -5.49
N TYR A 100 -7.26 -17.11 -5.07
CA TYR A 100 -7.88 -15.88 -4.59
C TYR A 100 -7.12 -14.66 -5.11
N HIS A 101 -7.83 -13.60 -5.49
CA HIS A 101 -7.19 -12.29 -5.71
C HIS A 101 -6.54 -11.81 -4.41
N GLY A 102 -5.30 -11.31 -4.47
CA GLY A 102 -4.60 -10.74 -3.32
C GLY A 102 -5.37 -9.60 -2.65
N LYS A 103 -6.12 -8.80 -3.43
CA LYS A 103 -7.05 -7.78 -2.90
C LYS A 103 -8.18 -8.40 -2.08
N CYS A 104 -8.79 -9.49 -2.55
CA CYS A 104 -9.89 -10.19 -1.86
C CYS A 104 -9.45 -10.82 -0.54
N VAL A 105 -8.18 -11.19 -0.41
CA VAL A 105 -7.60 -11.75 0.82
C VAL A 105 -6.70 -10.78 1.60
N LYS A 106 -6.62 -9.52 1.16
CA LYS A 106 -5.78 -8.45 1.74
C LYS A 106 -4.30 -8.82 1.89
N ILE A 107 -3.76 -9.52 0.90
CA ILE A 107 -2.34 -9.85 0.78
C ILE A 107 -1.78 -9.10 -0.45
N THR A 108 -0.73 -8.33 -0.21
CA THR A 108 0.04 -7.69 -1.27
C THR A 108 1.14 -8.64 -1.79
N PRO A 109 1.62 -8.49 -3.03
CA PRO A 109 2.69 -9.34 -3.58
C PRO A 109 3.92 -9.41 -2.66
N ALA A 110 4.40 -8.27 -2.17
CA ALA A 110 5.54 -8.20 -1.24
C ALA A 110 5.31 -8.94 0.09
N LYS A 111 4.06 -9.07 0.53
CA LYS A 111 3.71 -9.84 1.72
C LYS A 111 3.60 -11.33 1.41
N ALA A 112 3.14 -11.70 0.22
CA ALA A 112 3.08 -13.08 -0.25
C ALA A 112 4.48 -13.72 -0.38
N ASP A 113 5.47 -12.95 -0.84
CA ASP A 113 6.87 -13.42 -0.93
C ASP A 113 7.45 -13.83 0.43
N SER A 114 6.92 -13.26 1.53
CA SER A 114 7.31 -13.60 2.90
C SER A 114 6.48 -14.75 3.51
N ILE A 115 5.42 -15.20 2.84
CA ILE A 115 4.48 -16.22 3.31
C ILE A 115 4.83 -17.56 2.67
N LYS A 116 5.49 -18.45 3.43
CA LYS A 116 5.87 -19.79 2.97
C LYS A 116 4.69 -20.75 2.79
N GLN A 117 3.61 -20.55 3.55
CA GLN A 117 2.34 -21.26 3.38
C GLN A 117 1.18 -20.30 3.61
N TYR A 118 0.43 -20.02 2.56
CA TYR A 118 -0.73 -19.16 2.57
C TYR A 118 -2.01 -19.97 2.82
N LYS A 119 -2.73 -19.63 3.89
CA LYS A 119 -4.04 -20.22 4.20
C LYS A 119 -5.11 -19.16 4.02
N CYS A 120 -6.09 -19.45 3.16
CA CYS A 120 -7.23 -18.56 2.98
C CYS A 120 -8.05 -18.45 4.28
N PRO A 121 -8.74 -17.32 4.49
CA PRO A 121 -9.57 -17.11 5.67
C PRO A 121 -10.58 -18.26 5.96
N PRO A 122 -11.22 -18.89 4.94
CA PRO A 122 -12.07 -20.07 5.13
C PRO A 122 -11.34 -21.31 5.70
N CYS A 123 -10.14 -21.61 5.21
CA CYS A 123 -9.34 -22.75 5.70
C CYS A 123 -8.73 -22.49 7.06
N CYS A 124 -8.42 -21.22 7.33
CA CYS A 124 -7.99 -20.77 8.65
C CYS A 124 -9.08 -20.98 9.72
N ALA A 125 -10.36 -21.07 9.31
CA ALA A 125 -11.50 -21.30 10.21
C ALA A 125 -11.88 -22.78 10.42
N LYS A 126 -11.33 -23.75 9.66
CA LYS A 126 -11.86 -25.14 9.58
C LYS A 126 -11.09 -26.27 10.30
N LYS A 127 -9.91 -26.09 10.89
CA LYS A 127 -9.26 -27.16 11.69
C LYS A 127 -8.83 -26.69 13.08
N GLY A 128 -9.77 -26.77 14.01
CA GLY A 128 -9.46 -27.18 15.37
C GLY A 128 -9.62 -28.70 15.47
N ARG A 129 -8.50 -29.44 15.51
CA ARG A 129 -8.27 -30.64 16.37
C ARG A 129 -6.96 -31.35 15.98
N GLN A 130 -6.11 -31.50 17.02
CA GLN A 130 -5.01 -32.44 17.24
C GLN A 130 -3.55 -32.06 16.89
N ARG A 131 -2.77 -31.99 18.00
CA ARG A 131 -1.32 -32.16 18.28
C ARG A 131 -0.35 -31.09 17.76
N GLY A 132 0.17 -30.29 18.71
CA GLY A 132 0.94 -29.07 18.48
C GLY A 132 2.46 -29.23 18.58
N GLN A 133 3.16 -28.61 17.63
CA GLN A 133 4.56 -28.20 17.74
C GLN A 133 4.62 -26.77 18.28
N VAL A 134 5.47 -26.52 19.28
CA VAL A 134 5.71 -25.20 19.87
C VAL A 134 6.78 -24.48 19.04
N LEU A 135 6.39 -23.50 18.23
CA LEU A 135 7.28 -22.75 17.35
C LEU A 135 8.06 -21.62 18.06
N LEU A 136 7.53 -21.11 19.17
CA LEU A 136 8.14 -20.02 19.92
C LEU A 136 7.70 -20.10 21.39
N ALA A 137 8.66 -20.08 22.31
CA ALA A 137 8.41 -19.96 23.74
C ALA A 137 8.79 -18.55 24.19
N THR A 138 7.80 -17.66 24.23
CA THR A 138 7.91 -16.34 24.86
C THR A 138 7.20 -16.35 26.20
N VAL A 139 7.70 -15.56 27.15
CA VAL A 139 7.02 -15.37 28.41
C VAL A 139 5.65 -14.76 28.14
N ASN A 140 4.60 -15.35 28.71
CA ASN A 140 3.27 -14.79 28.68
C ASN A 140 3.22 -13.55 29.56
N GLU A 141 3.47 -12.40 28.96
CA GLU A 141 3.47 -11.13 29.66
C GLU A 141 2.17 -10.91 30.44
N ALA A 142 1.03 -11.42 29.94
CA ALA A 142 -0.29 -11.28 30.58
C ALA A 142 -0.56 -12.27 31.74
N THR A 143 0.22 -13.34 31.88
CA THR A 143 -0.12 -14.48 32.75
C THR A 143 0.97 -14.80 33.78
N ILE A 144 2.19 -14.33 33.55
CA ILE A 144 3.31 -14.48 34.49
C ILE A 144 3.03 -13.79 35.83
N ILE A 145 2.48 -12.57 35.83
CA ILE A 145 2.22 -11.82 37.07
C ILE A 145 1.07 -12.44 37.89
N PRO A 146 -0.10 -12.78 37.31
CA PRO A 146 -1.16 -13.50 38.02
C PRO A 146 -0.71 -14.84 38.63
N PHE A 147 0.19 -15.57 37.97
CA PHE A 147 0.74 -16.82 38.48
C PHE A 147 1.63 -16.63 39.70
N ILE A 148 2.55 -15.66 39.65
CA ILE A 148 3.46 -15.37 40.77
C ILE A 148 2.66 -14.89 42.00
N SER A 149 1.63 -14.08 41.79
CA SER A 149 0.77 -13.62 42.87
C SER A 149 -0.17 -14.70 43.39
N GLY A 150 -0.74 -15.55 42.53
CA GLY A 150 -1.79 -16.49 42.89
C GLY A 150 -1.29 -17.86 43.34
N GLN A 151 -0.39 -18.49 42.58
CA GLN A 151 0.09 -19.86 42.87
C GLN A 151 1.41 -19.88 43.65
N LEU A 152 2.33 -18.95 43.39
CA LEU A 152 3.56 -18.81 44.19
C LEU A 152 3.33 -18.01 45.48
N ASN A 153 2.14 -17.39 45.62
CA ASN A 153 1.71 -16.57 46.76
C ASN A 153 2.76 -15.52 47.21
N ASN A 154 3.54 -15.00 46.25
CA ASN A 154 4.61 -14.04 46.50
C ASN A 154 4.27 -12.72 45.81
N LEU A 155 3.37 -11.96 46.45
CA LEU A 155 2.88 -10.68 45.94
C LEU A 155 4.00 -9.65 45.69
N GLU A 156 5.04 -9.65 46.52
CA GLU A 156 6.12 -8.67 46.44
C GLU A 156 7.01 -8.90 45.21
N LEU A 157 7.31 -10.16 44.89
CA LEU A 157 8.04 -10.51 43.67
C LEU A 157 7.21 -10.20 42.41
N ALA A 158 5.91 -10.47 42.44
CA ALA A 158 5.00 -10.18 41.33
C ALA A 158 4.98 -8.68 40.99
N VAL A 159 4.88 -7.82 42.02
CA VAL A 159 4.90 -6.36 41.85
C VAL A 159 6.25 -5.87 41.34
N ASN A 160 7.37 -6.34 41.91
CA ASN A 160 8.71 -5.90 41.49
C ASN A 160 9.07 -6.34 40.05
N LEU A 161 8.61 -7.52 39.63
CA LEU A 161 8.81 -8.00 38.26
C LEU A 161 7.97 -7.19 37.27
N ALA A 162 6.71 -6.91 37.60
CA ALA A 162 5.85 -6.05 36.79
C ALA A 162 6.42 -4.64 36.64
N LYS A 163 6.97 -4.06 37.73
CA LYS A 163 7.64 -2.75 37.73
C LYS A 163 8.85 -2.70 36.79
N ARG A 164 9.73 -3.71 36.82
CA ARG A 164 10.95 -3.72 36.01
C ARG A 164 10.72 -4.09 34.55
N GLY A 165 9.74 -4.94 34.26
CA GLY A 165 9.46 -5.45 32.92
C GLY A 165 8.33 -4.74 32.18
N ASN A 166 7.62 -3.80 32.80
CA ASN A 166 6.43 -3.14 32.25
C ASN A 166 5.35 -4.12 31.75
N LEU A 167 5.14 -5.21 32.50
CA LEU A 167 4.32 -6.36 32.09
C LEU A 167 2.83 -6.20 32.52
N PRO A 168 1.86 -6.56 31.67
CA PRO A 168 0.42 -6.49 31.97
C PRO A 168 -0.04 -7.57 32.96
N GLY A 169 -1.17 -7.34 33.64
CA GLY A 169 -1.78 -8.32 34.57
C GLY A 169 -1.47 -8.14 36.05
N ALA A 170 -0.59 -7.18 36.42
CA ALA A 170 -0.44 -6.72 37.81
C ALA A 170 -1.54 -5.72 38.25
N GLU A 171 -2.43 -5.37 37.33
CA GLU A 171 -3.29 -4.19 37.39
C GLU A 171 -4.21 -4.22 38.62
N ASN A 172 -4.93 -5.33 38.82
CA ASN A 172 -5.83 -5.50 39.95
C ASN A 172 -5.10 -5.49 41.30
N LEU A 173 -3.87 -6.02 41.36
CA LEU A 173 -3.05 -6.04 42.58
C LEU A 173 -2.52 -4.65 42.92
N VAL A 174 -2.05 -3.92 41.91
CA VAL A 174 -1.56 -2.54 42.06
C VAL A 174 -2.72 -1.61 42.44
N VAL A 175 -3.92 -1.81 41.85
CA VAL A 175 -5.14 -1.07 42.22
C VAL A 175 -5.62 -1.43 43.63
N GLN A 176 -5.63 -2.70 44.03
CA GLN A 176 -5.98 -3.12 45.40
C GLN A 176 -4.99 -2.55 46.41
N ARG A 177 -3.68 -2.66 46.14
CA ARG A 177 -2.65 -2.10 47.01
C ARG A 177 -2.75 -0.59 47.11
N PHE A 178 -3.07 0.09 46.02
CA PHE A 178 -3.36 1.51 46.01
C PHE A 178 -4.58 1.83 46.90
N GLN A 179 -5.68 1.07 46.76
CA GLN A 179 -6.88 1.24 47.59
C GLN A 179 -6.60 0.98 49.08
N GLU A 180 -5.78 -0.02 49.42
CA GLU A 180 -5.34 -0.27 50.79
C GLU A 180 -4.54 0.89 51.37
N LEU A 181 -3.53 1.38 50.63
CA LEU A 181 -2.71 2.53 51.05
C LEU A 181 -3.57 3.79 51.20
N PHE A 182 -4.55 3.97 50.31
CA PHE A 182 -5.50 5.08 50.37
C PHE A 182 -6.45 4.96 51.58
N ALA A 183 -6.94 3.76 51.88
CA ALA A 183 -7.76 3.49 53.06
C ALA A 183 -6.96 3.64 54.36
N GLN A 184 -5.66 3.35 54.34
CA GLN A 184 -4.73 3.57 55.45
C GLN A 184 -4.26 5.04 55.57
N THR A 185 -4.79 5.96 54.77
CA THR A 185 -4.43 7.40 54.74
C THR A 185 -2.96 7.69 54.39
N LYS A 186 -2.24 6.72 53.81
CA LYS A 186 -0.83 6.86 53.41
C LYS A 186 -0.70 7.41 52.00
N TYR A 187 -1.11 8.67 51.81
CA TYR A 187 -1.24 9.28 50.49
C TYR A 187 0.09 9.44 49.72
N LYS A 188 1.21 9.66 50.42
CA LYS A 188 2.54 9.76 49.78
C LYS A 188 3.00 8.43 49.18
N GLU A 189 2.88 7.34 49.93
CA GLU A 189 3.22 5.99 49.44
C GLU A 189 2.27 5.57 48.29
N ALA A 190 1.00 5.94 48.37
CA ALA A 190 0.03 5.71 47.30
C ALA A 190 0.39 6.48 46.02
N ALA A 191 0.90 7.72 46.16
CA ALA A 191 1.39 8.52 45.03
C ALA A 191 2.66 7.94 44.40
N GLU A 192 3.60 7.45 45.21
CA GLU A 192 4.81 6.77 44.71
C GLU A 192 4.44 5.50 43.94
N LEU A 193 3.48 4.71 44.45
CA LEU A 193 2.99 3.51 43.77
C LEU A 193 2.31 3.84 42.43
N ALA A 194 1.58 4.95 42.35
CA ALA A 194 0.96 5.39 41.11
C ALA A 194 1.99 5.87 40.08
N ALA A 195 3.02 6.58 40.51
CA ALA A 195 4.13 7.02 39.65
C ALA A 195 4.95 5.83 39.10
N GLU A 196 5.10 4.76 39.88
CA GLU A 196 5.80 3.52 39.49
C GLU A 196 4.89 2.49 38.82
N SER A 197 3.63 2.82 38.55
CA SER A 197 2.69 1.84 38.02
C SER A 197 3.06 1.41 36.58
N PRO A 198 3.09 0.09 36.29
CA PRO A 198 3.37 -0.39 34.95
C PRO A 198 2.33 0.14 33.97
N GLN A 199 2.78 0.53 32.78
CA GLN A 199 1.98 1.15 31.70
C GLN A 199 1.16 2.38 32.11
N GLY A 200 1.43 2.96 33.29
CA GLY A 200 0.67 4.11 33.79
C GLY A 200 -0.78 3.79 34.20
N ILE A 201 -1.09 2.54 34.57
CA ILE A 201 -2.47 2.10 34.91
C ILE A 201 -3.12 2.96 36.01
N LEU A 202 -2.35 3.43 36.98
CA LEU A 202 -2.86 4.30 38.05
C LEU A 202 -2.76 5.79 37.70
N ARG A 203 -2.18 6.15 36.55
CA ARG A 203 -2.06 7.54 36.05
C ARG A 203 -3.27 7.90 35.18
N THR A 204 -4.45 7.67 35.74
CA THR A 204 -5.75 7.85 35.07
C THR A 204 -6.55 8.97 35.74
N PRO A 205 -7.55 9.54 35.01
CA PRO A 205 -8.44 10.57 35.56
C PRO A 205 -9.11 10.18 36.88
N ASP A 206 -9.51 8.91 37.00
CA ASP A 206 -10.17 8.38 38.20
C ASP A 206 -9.28 8.41 39.44
N THR A 207 -7.97 8.18 39.29
CA THR A 207 -7.01 8.22 40.41
C THR A 207 -6.81 9.66 40.89
N VAL A 208 -6.69 10.60 39.95
CA VAL A 208 -6.59 12.05 40.25
C VAL A 208 -7.85 12.53 40.97
N ALA A 209 -9.03 12.13 40.49
CA ALA A 209 -10.32 12.43 41.12
C ALA A 209 -10.41 11.87 42.56
N LYS A 210 -9.87 10.67 42.81
CA LYS A 210 -9.79 10.10 44.17
C LYS A 210 -8.94 10.98 45.09
N PHE A 211 -7.74 11.40 44.68
CA PHE A 211 -6.92 12.33 45.47
C PHE A 211 -7.56 13.70 45.66
N GLN A 212 -8.36 14.16 44.69
CA GLN A 212 -9.10 15.43 44.78
C GLN A 212 -10.28 15.37 45.75
N SER A 213 -10.93 14.21 45.87
CA SER A 213 -12.11 14.01 46.74
C SER A 213 -11.81 13.94 48.24
N VAL A 214 -10.52 13.81 48.62
CA VAL A 214 -10.13 13.70 50.04
C VAL A 214 -10.17 15.08 50.71
N PRO A 215 -10.99 15.28 51.76
CA PRO A 215 -11.07 16.55 52.48
C PRO A 215 -9.76 16.85 53.21
N VAL A 216 -9.19 18.03 52.95
CA VAL A 216 -7.93 18.48 53.54
C VAL A 216 -8.14 18.85 55.00
N GLN A 217 -7.45 18.18 55.94
CA GLN A 217 -7.40 18.59 57.35
C GLN A 217 -6.40 19.74 57.54
N ALA A 218 -6.76 20.73 58.37
CA ALA A 218 -5.96 21.92 58.60
C ALA A 218 -4.56 21.58 59.14
N GLY A 219 -3.53 21.91 58.36
CA GLY A 219 -2.11 21.72 58.73
C GLY A 219 -1.36 20.61 57.97
N GLN A 220 -2.05 19.79 57.16
CA GLN A 220 -1.40 18.81 56.27
C GLN A 220 -1.37 19.29 54.81
N THR A 221 -0.30 18.96 54.08
CA THR A 221 -0.23 19.26 52.64
C THR A 221 -1.33 18.50 51.90
N PRO A 222 -2.08 19.15 51.00
CA PRO A 222 -3.17 18.49 50.28
C PRO A 222 -2.68 17.21 49.58
N PRO A 223 -3.38 16.07 49.75
CA PRO A 223 -2.98 14.78 49.16
C PRO A 223 -2.75 14.85 47.63
N LEU A 224 -3.54 15.68 46.94
CA LEU A 224 -3.40 15.94 45.50
C LEU A 224 -2.08 16.65 45.14
N LEU A 225 -1.61 17.58 45.98
CA LEU A 225 -0.31 18.23 45.81
C LEU A 225 0.85 17.28 46.14
N GLN A 226 0.67 16.38 47.12
CA GLN A 226 1.64 15.32 47.38
C GLN A 226 1.76 14.36 46.19
N TYR A 227 0.64 14.05 45.53
CA TYR A 227 0.61 13.22 44.32
C TYR A 227 1.40 13.83 43.16
N PHE A 228 1.07 15.06 42.77
CA PHE A 228 1.78 15.74 41.68
C PHE A 228 3.24 16.06 42.03
N GLY A 229 3.54 16.39 43.29
CA GLY A 229 4.90 16.62 43.75
C GLY A 229 5.80 15.39 43.57
N THR A 230 5.31 14.20 43.94
CA THR A 230 6.04 12.94 43.75
C THR A 230 6.24 12.62 42.27
N LEU A 231 5.22 12.80 41.43
CA LEU A 231 5.32 12.58 39.99
C LEU A 231 6.37 13.49 39.32
N LEU A 232 6.35 14.79 39.64
CA LEU A 232 7.29 15.78 39.10
C LEU A 232 8.76 15.51 39.50
N THR A 233 8.99 14.83 40.63
CA THR A 233 10.35 14.43 41.03
C THR A 233 10.88 13.21 40.27
N ARG A 234 10.00 12.40 39.68
CA ARG A 234 10.35 11.10 39.09
C ARG A 234 10.23 11.03 37.57
N GLY A 235 9.43 11.89 36.95
CA GLY A 235 9.30 11.89 35.49
C GLY A 235 8.36 12.96 34.94
N LYS A 236 8.10 12.86 33.64
CA LYS A 236 7.22 13.76 32.89
C LYS A 236 5.75 13.43 33.15
N LEU A 237 4.94 14.47 33.35
CA LEU A 237 3.49 14.37 33.52
C LEU A 237 2.82 14.08 32.16
N ASN A 238 1.73 13.32 32.16
CA ASN A 238 0.96 13.08 30.93
C ASN A 238 0.05 14.27 30.61
N SER A 239 -0.56 14.29 29.44
CA SER A 239 -1.43 15.40 28.97
C SER A 239 -2.53 15.77 29.96
N TYR A 240 -3.21 14.78 30.54
CA TYR A 240 -4.31 14.99 31.50
C TYR A 240 -3.82 15.51 32.87
N GLU A 241 -2.78 14.90 33.43
CA GLU A 241 -2.17 15.31 34.69
C GLU A 241 -1.54 16.71 34.59
N SER A 242 -0.91 17.01 33.45
CA SER A 242 -0.35 18.32 33.15
C SER A 242 -1.46 19.38 33.15
N LEU A 243 -2.64 19.06 32.60
CA LEU A 243 -3.80 19.94 32.56
C LEU A 243 -4.41 20.16 33.96
N GLU A 244 -4.61 19.11 34.75
CA GLU A 244 -5.16 19.23 36.11
C GLU A 244 -4.22 19.95 37.08
N LEU A 245 -2.90 19.67 37.01
CA LEU A 245 -1.90 20.43 37.76
C LEU A 245 -1.90 21.90 37.34
N SER A 246 -1.98 22.17 36.03
CA SER A 246 -2.06 23.53 35.51
C SER A 246 -3.31 24.26 35.98
N ARG A 247 -4.49 23.60 36.02
CA ARG A 247 -5.73 24.16 36.61
C ARG A 247 -5.54 24.58 38.06
N LEU A 248 -4.92 23.73 38.89
CA LEU A 248 -4.68 24.04 40.30
C LEU A 248 -3.71 25.21 40.50
N VAL A 249 -2.62 25.24 39.73
CA VAL A 249 -1.58 26.28 39.84
C VAL A 249 -2.07 27.62 39.32
N VAL A 250 -2.86 27.62 38.24
CA VAL A 250 -3.52 28.83 37.70
C VAL A 250 -4.53 29.36 38.71
N ASN A 251 -5.37 28.52 39.32
CA ASN A 251 -6.31 28.94 40.36
C ASN A 251 -5.62 29.49 41.62
N GLN A 252 -4.41 29.01 41.96
CA GLN A 252 -3.61 29.50 43.07
C GLN A 252 -2.70 30.69 42.71
N ASN A 253 -2.79 31.21 41.48
CA ASN A 253 -2.03 32.35 40.97
C ASN A 253 -0.49 32.18 41.00
N LYS A 254 0.02 30.95 40.92
CA LYS A 254 1.47 30.63 40.95
C LYS A 254 2.02 30.25 39.58
N LYS A 255 1.72 31.05 38.56
CA LYS A 255 2.04 30.79 37.14
C LYS A 255 3.54 30.58 36.86
N ASN A 256 4.42 31.23 37.62
CA ASN A 256 5.88 31.09 37.50
C ASN A 256 6.38 29.63 37.68
N LEU A 257 5.64 28.79 38.41
CA LEU A 257 6.00 27.38 38.56
C LEU A 257 5.74 26.57 37.28
N LEU A 258 4.70 26.91 36.51
CA LEU A 258 4.41 26.28 35.23
C LEU A 258 5.47 26.62 34.19
N GLU A 259 5.94 27.88 34.17
CA GLU A 259 7.04 28.31 33.29
C GLU A 259 8.33 27.54 33.58
N ASN A 260 8.68 27.39 34.86
CA ASN A 260 9.85 26.61 35.27
C ASN A 260 9.71 25.12 34.91
N TRP A 261 8.54 24.52 35.10
CA TRP A 261 8.33 23.10 34.77
C TRP A 261 8.24 22.84 33.26
N LEU A 262 7.78 23.81 32.47
CA LEU A 262 7.86 23.76 31.00
C LEU A 262 9.31 23.88 30.54
N ALA A 263 10.10 24.77 31.14
CA ALA A 263 11.53 24.91 30.81
C ALA A 263 12.34 23.65 31.16
N GLU A 264 11.94 22.91 32.20
CA GLU A 264 12.55 21.64 32.61
C GLU A 264 11.98 20.39 31.87
N ASP A 265 11.14 20.56 30.85
CA ASP A 265 10.46 19.49 30.09
C ASP A 265 9.65 18.48 30.95
N LYS A 266 9.09 18.95 32.08
CA LYS A 266 8.34 18.10 33.03
C LYS A 266 6.85 17.97 32.72
N LEU A 267 6.32 18.83 31.85
CA LEU A 267 4.91 18.87 31.45
C LEU A 267 4.78 18.40 30.00
N GLU A 268 3.75 17.61 29.70
CA GLU A 268 3.41 17.26 28.32
C GLU A 268 2.53 18.35 27.71
N CYS A 269 2.98 18.92 26.59
CA CYS A 269 2.27 19.98 25.89
C CYS A 269 1.05 19.39 25.16
N SER A 270 -0.15 19.89 25.49
CA SER A 270 -1.39 19.57 24.78
C SER A 270 -2.11 20.85 24.37
N GLU A 271 -2.96 20.77 23.34
CA GLU A 271 -3.78 21.88 22.86
C GLU A 271 -4.69 22.42 23.96
N GLU A 272 -5.33 21.52 24.72
CA GLU A 272 -6.18 21.86 25.86
C GLU A 272 -5.41 22.55 27.00
N LEU A 273 -4.13 22.20 27.21
CA LEU A 273 -3.25 22.88 28.18
C LEU A 273 -2.83 24.25 27.67
N GLY A 274 -2.56 24.36 26.37
CA GLY A 274 -2.38 25.63 25.68
C GLY A 274 -3.58 26.55 25.86
N ASP A 275 -4.78 26.02 25.64
CA ASP A 275 -6.05 26.73 25.88
C ASP A 275 -6.23 27.07 27.35
N LEU A 276 -5.90 26.20 28.29
CA LEU A 276 -6.05 26.49 29.72
C LEU A 276 -5.12 27.62 30.20
N VAL A 277 -3.89 27.64 29.70
CA VAL A 277 -2.92 28.72 29.97
C VAL A 277 -3.32 30.00 29.25
N LYS A 278 -3.88 29.89 28.04
CA LYS A 278 -4.42 30.98 27.22
C LYS A 278 -5.68 31.61 27.82
N VAL A 279 -6.60 30.80 28.36
CA VAL A 279 -7.91 31.22 28.91
C VAL A 279 -7.79 31.94 30.26
N GLY A 280 -6.60 31.95 30.88
CA GLY A 280 -6.32 32.74 32.09
C GLY A 280 -5.24 33.80 31.92
N TYR A 281 -4.64 33.94 30.73
CA TYR A 281 -3.69 34.97 30.41
C TYR A 281 -4.22 35.77 29.23
N THR A 282 -4.97 36.82 29.54
CA THR A 282 -4.99 37.98 28.67
C THR A 282 -3.72 38.76 29.00
N PRO A 283 -2.67 38.75 28.15
CA PRO A 283 -1.72 39.84 28.21
C PRO A 283 -2.55 41.12 28.21
N ASP A 284 -2.29 42.05 29.12
CA ASP A 284 -2.92 43.35 29.03
C ASP A 284 -2.34 44.05 27.80
N TYR A 285 -2.93 43.74 26.64
CA TYR A 285 -2.51 44.20 25.34
C TYR A 285 -2.53 45.73 25.30
N MET A 286 -3.38 46.38 26.11
CA MET A 286 -3.38 47.82 26.28
C MET A 286 -2.22 48.32 27.11
N PHE A 287 -1.88 47.67 28.21
CA PHE A 287 -0.68 48.01 28.98
C PHE A 287 0.61 47.77 28.18
N LEU A 288 0.69 46.66 27.45
CA LEU A 288 1.80 46.34 26.52
C LEU A 288 1.88 47.37 25.41
N LEU A 289 0.77 47.68 24.73
CA LEU A 289 0.74 48.71 23.69
C LEU A 289 1.12 50.08 24.25
N GLN A 290 0.62 50.46 25.43
CA GLN A 290 0.97 51.73 26.09
C GLN A 290 2.45 51.82 26.48
N THR A 291 3.05 50.68 26.86
CA THR A 291 4.47 50.57 27.24
C THR A 291 5.36 50.65 26.00
N ILE A 292 5.01 49.91 24.93
CA ILE A 292 5.70 49.98 23.65
C ILE A 292 5.57 51.40 23.07
N LEU A 293 4.39 52.04 23.14
CA LEU A 293 4.19 53.43 22.72
C LEU A 293 5.13 54.44 23.41
N ARG A 294 5.63 54.15 24.61
CA ARG A 294 6.59 55.04 25.31
C ARG A 294 8.02 54.88 24.81
N THR A 295 8.33 53.75 24.18
CA THR A 295 9.70 53.35 23.84
C THR A 295 9.91 53.34 22.33
N ASP A 296 8.93 52.87 21.57
CA ASP A 296 8.93 52.81 20.11
C ASP A 296 7.50 52.97 19.53
N PRO A 297 7.16 54.14 18.97
CA PRO A 297 5.88 54.38 18.30
C PRO A 297 5.61 53.50 17.07
N GLN A 298 6.64 53.18 16.28
CA GLN A 298 6.48 52.37 15.07
C GLN A 298 6.32 50.89 15.41
N GLY A 299 7.09 50.42 16.40
CA GLY A 299 6.90 49.10 17.01
C GLY A 299 5.49 48.92 17.59
N ALA A 300 4.90 49.99 18.15
CA ALA A 300 3.52 49.95 18.62
C ALA A 300 2.50 49.78 17.48
N VAL A 301 2.73 50.38 16.30
CA VAL A 301 1.88 50.18 15.11
C VAL A 301 1.96 48.73 14.64
N ASN A 302 3.17 48.18 14.51
CA ASN A 302 3.36 46.78 14.08
C ASN A 302 2.73 45.81 15.09
N PHE A 303 2.86 46.08 16.38
CA PHE A 303 2.21 45.31 17.44
C PHE A 303 0.69 45.40 17.35
N ALA A 304 0.13 46.58 17.09
CA ALA A 304 -1.31 46.76 16.86
C ALA A 304 -1.82 46.03 15.61
N LEU A 305 -1.06 46.02 14.52
CA LEU A 305 -1.39 45.26 13.31
C LEU A 305 -1.32 43.76 13.54
N MET A 306 -0.30 43.27 14.26
CA MET A 306 -0.23 41.87 14.67
C MET A 306 -1.46 41.48 15.50
N MET A 307 -1.91 42.36 16.40
CA MET A 307 -3.13 42.13 17.18
C MET A 307 -4.40 42.05 16.32
N SER A 308 -4.43 42.72 15.18
CA SER A 308 -5.58 42.70 14.27
C SER A 308 -5.68 41.42 13.42
N GLN A 309 -4.58 40.66 13.29
CA GLN A 309 -4.47 39.49 12.43
C GLN A 309 -4.56 38.14 13.20
N MET A 310 -4.77 38.17 14.52
CA MET A 310 -4.87 36.96 15.34
C MET A 310 -6.19 36.20 15.10
N GLU A 311 -6.11 34.86 15.09
CA GLU A 311 -7.27 33.97 14.98
C GLU A 311 -8.19 34.14 16.20
N GLY A 312 -9.39 34.69 15.97
CA GLY A 312 -10.36 35.07 17.01
C GLY A 312 -10.80 36.54 16.99
N GLY A 313 -10.20 37.36 16.13
CA GLY A 313 -10.49 38.80 16.03
C GLY A 313 -9.60 39.65 16.96
N CYS A 314 -9.59 40.96 16.76
CA CYS A 314 -8.71 41.83 17.54
C CYS A 314 -9.14 41.85 19.02
N PRO A 315 -8.24 41.59 19.99
CA PRO A 315 -8.58 41.55 21.41
C PRO A 315 -8.95 42.92 21.99
N VAL A 316 -8.69 44.01 21.25
CA VAL A 316 -9.06 45.38 21.63
C VAL A 316 -9.72 46.08 20.45
N ASP A 317 -10.78 46.84 20.73
CA ASP A 317 -11.49 47.61 19.71
C ASP A 317 -10.56 48.61 19.00
N TYR A 318 -10.62 48.60 17.66
CA TYR A 318 -9.83 49.46 16.77
C TYR A 318 -10.01 50.94 17.09
N ASN A 319 -11.21 51.35 17.51
CA ASN A 319 -11.47 52.73 17.90
C ASN A 319 -10.69 53.13 19.17
N THR A 320 -10.59 52.21 20.14
CA THR A 320 -9.85 52.43 21.39
C THR A 320 -8.34 52.52 21.15
N ILE A 321 -7.80 51.66 20.28
CA ILE A 321 -6.39 51.72 19.84
C ILE A 321 -6.11 53.05 19.12
N THR A 322 -7.00 53.44 18.22
CA THR A 322 -6.90 54.70 17.48
C THR A 322 -6.90 55.91 18.42
N ASP A 323 -7.84 55.96 19.37
CA ASP A 323 -7.93 57.04 20.34
C ASP A 323 -6.69 57.11 21.23
N LEU A 324 -6.06 55.98 21.56
CA LEU A 324 -4.80 55.95 22.31
C LEU A 324 -3.64 56.62 21.55
N PHE A 325 -3.50 56.35 20.25
CA PHE A 325 -2.49 57.01 19.41
C PHE A 325 -2.79 58.52 19.27
N LEU A 326 -4.05 58.89 19.08
CA LEU A 326 -4.48 60.29 18.95
C LEU A 326 -4.29 61.09 20.25
N GLN A 327 -4.59 60.50 21.42
CA GLN A 327 -4.37 61.13 22.73
C GLN A 327 -2.90 61.47 22.98
N ARG A 328 -1.96 60.77 22.34
CA ARG A 328 -0.52 61.06 22.41
C ARG A 328 0.01 61.89 21.22
N ASN A 329 -0.87 62.47 20.40
CA ASN A 329 -0.55 63.24 19.18
C ASN A 329 0.22 62.44 18.10
N LEU A 330 0.12 61.10 18.10
CA LEU A 330 0.76 60.23 17.10
C LEU A 330 -0.18 60.00 15.91
N ILE A 331 -0.44 61.05 15.15
CA ILE A 331 -1.43 61.08 14.05
C ILE A 331 -0.98 60.23 12.85
N ARG A 332 0.32 60.19 12.56
CA ARG A 332 0.87 59.46 11.41
C ARG A 332 0.78 57.95 11.63
N GLU A 333 1.08 57.52 12.85
CA GLU A 333 1.02 56.16 13.33
C GLU A 333 -0.43 55.66 13.41
N ALA A 334 -1.35 56.49 13.92
CA ALA A 334 -2.79 56.20 13.89
C ALA A 334 -3.32 56.02 12.46
N THR A 335 -2.88 56.88 11.53
CA THR A 335 -3.27 56.80 10.13
C THR A 335 -2.70 55.55 9.46
N ALA A 336 -1.43 55.21 9.70
CA ALA A 336 -0.80 54.00 9.16
C ALA A 336 -1.51 52.73 9.64
N PHE A 337 -1.81 52.64 10.94
CA PHE A 337 -2.57 51.52 11.51
C PHE A 337 -3.95 51.37 10.85
N LEU A 338 -4.71 52.46 10.74
CA LEU A 338 -6.05 52.43 10.17
C LEU A 338 -6.06 52.15 8.67
N LEU A 339 -5.07 52.63 7.91
CA LEU A 339 -4.98 52.33 6.48
C LEU A 339 -4.79 50.84 6.21
N ASP A 340 -4.03 50.14 7.05
CA ASP A 340 -3.81 48.71 6.92
C ASP A 340 -5.02 47.89 7.39
N VAL A 341 -5.65 48.26 8.51
CA VAL A 341 -6.86 47.58 9.03
C VAL A 341 -8.05 47.77 8.09
N LEU A 342 -8.18 48.92 7.43
CA LEU A 342 -9.33 49.27 6.58
C LEU A 342 -9.18 48.86 5.11
N LYS A 343 -8.07 48.22 4.70
CA LYS A 343 -7.89 47.66 3.35
C LYS A 343 -9.06 46.83 2.80
N PRO A 344 -9.72 45.93 3.57
CA PRO A 344 -10.84 45.13 3.05
C PRO A 344 -12.13 45.93 2.84
N ASN A 345 -12.16 47.22 3.23
CA ASN A 345 -13.24 48.16 2.94
C ASN A 345 -14.65 47.63 3.31
N LEU A 346 -14.78 47.11 4.54
CA LEU A 346 -16.03 46.55 5.05
C LEU A 346 -16.99 47.66 5.53
N PRO A 347 -18.33 47.48 5.38
CA PRO A 347 -19.32 48.46 5.80
C PRO A 347 -19.38 48.65 7.32
N GLU A 348 -19.02 47.64 8.11
CA GLU A 348 -18.98 47.70 9.57
C GLU A 348 -17.94 48.71 10.10
N HIS A 349 -16.93 49.04 9.28
CA HIS A 349 -15.88 49.99 9.62
C HIS A 349 -16.14 51.41 9.08
N ALA A 350 -17.35 51.68 8.59
CA ALA A 350 -17.75 53.00 8.05
C ALA A 350 -17.40 54.18 8.97
N PHE A 351 -17.60 54.01 10.29
CA PHE A 351 -17.25 55.02 11.28
C PHE A 351 -15.74 55.29 11.35
N LEU A 352 -14.91 54.24 11.31
CA LEU A 352 -13.45 54.35 11.31
C LEU A 352 -12.92 54.94 9.99
N GLN A 353 -13.50 54.57 8.84
CA GLN A 353 -13.18 55.18 7.55
C GLN A 353 -13.44 56.69 7.57
N THR A 354 -14.58 57.11 8.11
CA THR A 354 -14.93 58.53 8.27
C THR A 354 -13.94 59.24 9.20
N LYS A 355 -13.58 58.60 10.30
CA LYS A 355 -12.65 59.14 11.31
C LYS A 355 -11.23 59.33 10.77
N VAL A 356 -10.70 58.38 10.00
CA VAL A 356 -9.38 58.52 9.32
C VAL A 356 -9.38 59.70 8.37
N LEU A 357 -10.43 59.83 7.55
CA LEU A 357 -10.55 60.91 6.60
C LEU A 357 -10.72 62.25 7.32
N GLU A 358 -11.53 62.33 8.37
CA GLU A 358 -11.71 63.56 9.15
C GLU A 358 -10.40 64.03 9.81
N ILE A 359 -9.64 63.11 10.41
CA ILE A 359 -8.35 63.44 11.03
C ILE A 359 -7.36 63.93 9.98
N ASN A 360 -7.22 63.22 8.85
CA ASN A 360 -6.26 63.58 7.82
C ASN A 360 -6.68 64.83 7.01
N LEU A 361 -7.97 65.06 6.76
CA LEU A 361 -8.44 66.29 6.09
C LEU A 361 -8.17 67.55 6.91
N VAL A 362 -8.16 67.43 8.25
CA VAL A 362 -7.87 68.54 9.16
C VAL A 362 -6.37 68.72 9.39
N THR A 363 -5.60 67.63 9.44
CA THR A 363 -4.18 67.67 9.84
C THR A 363 -3.18 67.53 8.68
N PHE A 364 -3.46 66.64 7.72
CA PHE A 364 -2.61 66.36 6.56
C PHE A 364 -3.45 66.20 5.27
N PRO A 365 -3.96 67.30 4.69
CA PRO A 365 -4.90 67.25 3.57
C PRO A 365 -4.38 66.46 2.36
N ASN A 366 -3.08 66.49 2.10
CA ASN A 366 -2.45 65.75 1.00
C ASN A 366 -2.55 64.22 1.17
N VAL A 367 -2.53 63.73 2.41
CA VAL A 367 -2.67 62.29 2.70
C VAL A 367 -4.13 61.88 2.50
N ALA A 368 -5.08 62.70 2.97
CA ALA A 368 -6.49 62.48 2.72
C ALA A 368 -6.83 62.51 1.22
N ASP A 369 -6.24 63.44 0.46
CA ASP A 369 -6.38 63.53 -0.98
C ASP A 369 -5.86 62.25 -1.66
N ALA A 370 -4.70 61.73 -1.26
CA ALA A 370 -4.17 60.47 -1.79
C ALA A 370 -5.06 59.25 -1.47
N ILE A 371 -5.61 59.16 -0.25
CA ILE A 371 -6.50 58.08 0.17
C ILE A 371 -7.80 58.08 -0.66
N LEU A 372 -8.40 59.26 -0.84
CA LEU A 372 -9.58 59.44 -1.68
C LEU A 372 -9.23 59.22 -3.17
N ALA A 373 -8.01 59.61 -3.60
CA ALA A 373 -7.56 59.48 -4.98
C ALA A 373 -7.49 58.02 -5.41
N ASN A 374 -6.97 57.18 -4.52
CA ASN A 374 -6.78 55.75 -4.72
C ASN A 374 -8.07 54.93 -4.50
N GLY A 375 -9.18 55.57 -4.12
CA GLY A 375 -10.47 54.90 -3.95
C GLY A 375 -10.48 53.83 -2.84
N MET A 376 -9.64 54.00 -1.81
CA MET A 376 -9.42 52.96 -0.81
C MET A 376 -10.65 52.66 0.07
N PHE A 377 -11.56 53.63 0.23
CA PHE A 377 -12.74 53.54 1.10
C PHE A 377 -14.02 53.87 0.34
N SER A 378 -15.11 53.11 0.57
CA SER A 378 -16.41 53.34 -0.08
C SER A 378 -17.58 53.60 0.87
N HIS A 379 -17.43 53.30 2.17
CA HIS A 379 -18.54 53.26 3.13
C HIS A 379 -18.54 54.40 4.16
N TYR A 380 -17.66 55.39 4.04
CA TYR A 380 -17.62 56.57 4.92
C TYR A 380 -18.84 57.50 4.76
N ASP A 381 -19.08 58.35 5.76
CA ASP A 381 -20.13 59.38 5.73
C ASP A 381 -19.78 60.46 4.68
N ARG A 382 -20.31 60.27 3.46
CA ARG A 382 -20.06 61.12 2.30
C ARG A 382 -20.45 62.59 2.55
N PRO A 383 -21.64 62.91 3.11
CA PRO A 383 -21.99 64.28 3.47
C PRO A 383 -20.99 64.96 4.40
N ARG A 384 -20.54 64.26 5.46
CA ARG A 384 -19.60 64.82 6.44
C ARG A 384 -18.21 65.04 5.85
N VAL A 385 -17.70 64.06 5.10
CA VAL A 385 -16.39 64.15 4.45
C VAL A 385 -16.39 65.21 3.34
N ALA A 386 -17.49 65.35 2.58
CA ALA A 386 -17.62 66.38 1.56
C ALA A 386 -17.51 67.81 2.14
N GLN A 387 -18.15 68.07 3.29
CA GLN A 387 -18.03 69.36 3.99
C GLN A 387 -16.60 69.64 4.48
N LEU A 388 -15.85 68.60 4.86
CA LEU A 388 -14.46 68.72 5.30
C LEU A 388 -13.50 68.91 4.12
N CYS A 389 -13.73 68.23 2.99
CA CYS A 389 -13.00 68.45 1.73
C CYS A 389 -13.21 69.87 1.18
N GLU A 390 -14.42 70.41 1.30
CA GLU A 390 -14.74 71.79 0.92
C GLU A 390 -13.97 72.80 1.77
N LYS A 391 -13.91 72.58 3.10
CA LYS A 391 -13.10 73.41 4.02
C LYS A 391 -11.59 73.27 3.79
N ALA A 392 -11.14 72.12 3.26
CA ALA A 392 -9.74 71.84 2.93
C ALA A 392 -9.35 72.24 1.48
N GLY A 393 -10.28 72.73 0.65
CA GLY A 393 -10.02 73.21 -0.71
C GLY A 393 -9.91 72.14 -1.81
N LEU A 394 -10.35 70.90 -1.57
CA LEU A 394 -10.22 69.75 -2.47
C LEU A 394 -11.51 69.51 -3.31
N TYR A 395 -11.70 70.28 -4.39
CA TYR A 395 -12.95 70.27 -5.20
C TYR A 395 -13.04 69.18 -6.28
N ILE A 396 -11.93 68.53 -6.68
CA ILE A 396 -11.87 67.72 -7.91
C ILE A 396 -12.28 66.24 -7.69
N GLN A 397 -12.31 65.78 -6.44
CA GLN A 397 -12.58 64.36 -6.13
C GLN A 397 -14.06 63.98 -6.03
N SER A 398 -14.98 64.95 -6.00
CA SER A 398 -16.42 64.71 -6.00
C SER A 398 -16.98 64.24 -7.36
N LEU A 399 -16.16 64.15 -8.41
CA LEU A 399 -16.57 63.89 -9.80
C LEU A 399 -16.32 62.46 -10.31
N LYS A 400 -15.82 61.53 -9.50
CA LYS A 400 -15.46 60.14 -9.93
C LYS A 400 -16.65 59.16 -10.00
N ASP A 401 -17.86 59.64 -10.29
CA ASP A 401 -19.01 58.75 -10.51
C ASP A 401 -19.10 58.37 -12.01
N PRO A 402 -19.06 57.07 -12.36
CA PRO A 402 -19.22 56.60 -13.74
C PRO A 402 -20.51 57.08 -14.40
N GLU A 403 -21.56 57.28 -13.62
CA GLU A 403 -22.85 57.68 -14.16
C GLU A 403 -22.89 59.18 -14.51
N ILE A 404 -22.10 60.01 -13.81
CA ILE A 404 -21.95 61.42 -14.14
C ILE A 404 -21.13 61.59 -15.42
N HIS A 405 -20.07 60.81 -15.59
CA HIS A 405 -19.27 60.81 -16.82
C HIS A 405 -20.09 60.33 -18.03
N PHE A 406 -20.87 59.26 -17.88
CA PHE A 406 -21.77 58.79 -18.93
C PHE A 406 -22.81 59.85 -19.32
N LYS A 407 -23.48 60.48 -18.34
CA LYS A 407 -24.45 61.56 -18.59
C LYS A 407 -23.80 62.79 -19.23
N TYR A 408 -22.54 63.08 -18.91
CA TYR A 408 -21.78 64.14 -19.56
C TYR A 408 -21.51 63.84 -21.03
N ILE A 409 -21.08 62.61 -21.34
CA ILE A 409 -20.88 62.13 -22.72
C ILE A 409 -22.20 62.17 -23.51
N GLU A 410 -23.29 61.70 -22.90
CA GLU A 410 -24.62 61.72 -23.49
C GLU A 410 -25.10 63.15 -23.80
N ALA A 411 -24.92 64.08 -22.85
CA ALA A 411 -25.27 65.49 -23.03
C ALA A 411 -24.40 66.18 -24.09
N ALA A 412 -23.09 65.91 -24.10
CA ALA A 412 -22.16 66.45 -25.10
C ALA A 412 -22.47 65.93 -26.52
N ALA A 413 -22.86 64.65 -26.64
CA ALA A 413 -23.28 64.05 -27.90
C ALA A 413 -24.60 64.63 -28.42
N LYS A 414 -25.62 64.76 -27.56
CA LYS A 414 -26.93 65.34 -27.92
C LYS A 414 -26.87 66.83 -28.28
N THR A 415 -25.90 67.56 -27.72
CA THR A 415 -25.67 68.98 -28.02
C THR A 415 -24.73 69.22 -29.22
N GLY A 416 -24.24 68.15 -29.87
CA GLY A 416 -23.40 68.25 -31.07
C GLY A 416 -21.94 68.63 -30.81
N GLN A 417 -21.46 68.57 -29.55
CA GLN A 417 -20.08 68.87 -29.18
C GLN A 417 -19.15 67.68 -29.42
N ILE A 418 -18.99 67.26 -30.67
CA ILE A 418 -18.30 66.00 -31.05
C ILE A 418 -16.83 65.99 -30.60
N LYS A 419 -16.13 67.13 -30.65
CA LYS A 419 -14.73 67.25 -30.20
C LYS A 419 -14.58 67.02 -28.69
N GLU A 420 -15.59 67.40 -27.92
CA GLU A 420 -15.61 67.20 -26.48
C GLU A 420 -15.86 65.72 -26.16
N VAL A 421 -16.78 65.08 -26.89
CA VAL A 421 -17.01 63.63 -26.80
C VAL A 421 -15.74 62.84 -27.15
N GLU A 422 -15.03 63.20 -28.22
CA GLU A 422 -13.73 62.60 -28.58
C GLU A 422 -12.69 62.79 -27.48
N ARG A 423 -12.59 64.00 -26.91
CA ARG A 423 -11.66 64.31 -25.81
C ARG A 423 -11.94 63.46 -24.59
N VAL A 424 -13.20 63.41 -24.13
CA VAL A 424 -13.61 62.67 -22.93
C VAL A 424 -13.42 61.17 -23.11
N THR A 425 -13.80 60.63 -24.28
CA THR A 425 -13.60 59.20 -24.60
C THR A 425 -12.11 58.83 -24.70
N ARG A 426 -11.25 59.79 -25.06
CA ARG A 426 -9.80 59.61 -25.09
C ARG A 426 -9.10 59.83 -23.75
N GLU A 427 -9.57 60.72 -22.89
CA GLU A 427 -8.83 61.17 -21.70
C GLU A 427 -9.39 60.62 -20.38
N SER A 428 -10.68 60.30 -20.31
CA SER A 428 -11.30 59.73 -19.10
C SER A 428 -11.35 58.20 -19.15
N ASN A 429 -11.21 57.56 -17.98
CA ASN A 429 -11.34 56.12 -17.79
C ASN A 429 -12.49 55.75 -16.84
N PHE A 430 -13.31 56.73 -16.43
CA PHE A 430 -14.30 56.55 -15.36
C PHE A 430 -15.71 56.24 -15.86
N TYR A 431 -15.99 56.30 -17.16
CA TYR A 431 -17.31 55.98 -17.72
C TYR A 431 -17.51 54.46 -17.94
N ASP A 432 -18.77 54.02 -17.93
CA ASP A 432 -19.15 52.65 -18.26
C ASP A 432 -18.92 52.40 -19.78
N ALA A 433 -17.91 51.59 -20.11
CA ALA A 433 -17.46 51.38 -21.48
C ALA A 433 -18.52 50.67 -22.35
N GLU A 434 -19.28 49.72 -21.79
CA GLU A 434 -20.28 48.96 -22.53
C GLU A 434 -21.51 49.82 -22.85
N LYS A 435 -22.01 50.56 -21.84
CA LYS A 435 -23.12 51.51 -22.06
C LYS A 435 -22.72 52.63 -23.02
N THR A 436 -21.50 53.15 -22.90
CA THR A 436 -20.99 54.21 -23.78
C THR A 436 -20.82 53.71 -25.22
N LYS A 437 -20.28 52.51 -25.42
CA LYS A 437 -20.19 51.85 -26.74
C LYS A 437 -21.56 51.73 -27.41
N ASN A 438 -22.52 51.13 -26.70
CA ASN A 438 -23.87 50.89 -27.23
C ASN A 438 -24.57 52.21 -27.58
N PHE A 439 -24.45 53.22 -26.71
CA PHE A 439 -24.97 54.55 -26.99
C PHE A 439 -24.31 55.20 -28.23
N LEU A 440 -22.99 55.11 -28.38
CA LEU A 440 -22.28 55.68 -29.54
C LEU A 440 -22.63 54.97 -30.85
N MET A 441 -22.89 53.65 -30.82
CA MET A 441 -23.38 52.88 -31.97
C MET A 441 -24.82 53.28 -32.36
N GLU A 442 -25.69 53.52 -31.37
CA GLU A 442 -27.06 53.99 -31.61
C GLU A 442 -27.12 55.45 -32.09
N ALA A 443 -26.26 56.31 -31.54
CA ALA A 443 -26.24 57.74 -31.82
C ALA A 443 -25.77 58.10 -33.24
N LYS A 444 -25.13 57.16 -33.96
CA LYS A 444 -24.66 57.30 -35.35
C LYS A 444 -24.00 58.66 -35.63
N LEU A 445 -22.99 58.99 -34.82
CA LEU A 445 -22.29 60.27 -34.94
C LEU A 445 -21.58 60.42 -36.31
N PRO A 446 -21.44 61.65 -36.85
CA PRO A 446 -20.76 61.92 -38.12
C PRO A 446 -19.27 61.54 -38.14
N ASP A 447 -18.63 61.49 -36.97
CA ASP A 447 -17.24 61.05 -36.82
C ASP A 447 -17.21 59.79 -35.93
N ALA A 448 -16.63 58.70 -36.45
CA ALA A 448 -16.52 57.42 -35.76
C ALA A 448 -15.35 57.36 -34.76
N ARG A 449 -14.48 58.38 -34.70
CA ARG A 449 -13.32 58.42 -33.77
C ARG A 449 -13.66 58.20 -32.29
N PRO A 450 -14.73 58.79 -31.71
CA PRO A 450 -15.08 58.54 -30.33
C PRO A 450 -15.41 57.06 -30.06
N LEU A 451 -16.07 56.39 -31.02
CA LEU A 451 -16.36 54.96 -30.92
C LEU A 451 -15.08 54.12 -31.05
N ILE A 452 -14.20 54.48 -31.99
CA ILE A 452 -12.88 53.82 -32.16
C ILE A 452 -12.05 53.91 -30.87
N ASN A 453 -12.00 55.08 -30.22
CA ASN A 453 -11.24 55.28 -28.98
C ASN A 453 -11.75 54.39 -27.82
N VAL A 454 -13.08 54.27 -27.68
CA VAL A 454 -13.69 53.41 -26.65
C VAL A 454 -13.41 51.94 -26.98
N CYS A 455 -13.64 51.52 -28.21
CA CYS A 455 -13.46 50.12 -28.61
C CYS A 455 -11.98 49.67 -28.57
N ASP A 456 -11.04 50.51 -28.99
CA ASP A 456 -9.61 50.20 -28.96
C ASP A 456 -9.08 50.08 -27.51
N ARG A 457 -9.47 51.02 -26.64
CA ARG A 457 -9.00 51.04 -25.24
C ARG A 457 -9.52 49.89 -24.40
N PHE A 458 -10.78 49.48 -24.62
CA PHE A 458 -11.44 48.45 -23.82
C PHE A 458 -11.51 47.08 -24.51
N GLY A 459 -10.87 46.91 -25.67
CA GLY A 459 -10.74 45.61 -26.35
C GLY A 459 -11.96 45.15 -27.14
N PHE A 460 -12.93 46.03 -27.42
CA PHE A 460 -14.13 45.73 -28.24
C PHE A 460 -13.87 45.88 -29.75
N VAL A 461 -12.72 45.40 -30.22
CA VAL A 461 -12.28 45.50 -31.63
C VAL A 461 -13.16 44.68 -32.60
N PRO A 462 -13.62 43.45 -32.25
CA PRO A 462 -14.54 42.70 -33.11
C PRO A 462 -15.88 43.43 -33.33
N ASP A 463 -16.51 43.90 -32.26
CA ASP A 463 -17.78 44.64 -32.33
C ASP A 463 -17.66 45.94 -33.16
N LEU A 464 -16.54 46.64 -33.01
CA LEU A 464 -16.23 47.83 -33.81
C LEU A 464 -16.12 47.48 -35.30
N THR A 465 -15.40 46.41 -35.61
CA THR A 465 -15.16 45.98 -37.00
C THR A 465 -16.46 45.58 -37.69
N HIS A 466 -17.30 44.78 -37.02
CA HIS A 466 -18.62 44.40 -37.51
C HIS A 466 -19.52 45.63 -37.73
N TYR A 467 -19.53 46.59 -36.81
CA TYR A 467 -20.31 47.82 -36.94
C TYR A 467 -19.82 48.70 -38.10
N LEU A 468 -18.50 48.88 -38.25
CA LEU A 468 -17.93 49.68 -39.35
C LEU A 468 -18.17 49.03 -40.71
N TYR A 469 -18.12 47.69 -40.79
CA TYR A 469 -18.40 46.94 -42.01
C TYR A 469 -19.88 47.02 -42.40
N THR A 470 -20.80 46.74 -41.47
CA THR A 470 -22.25 46.78 -41.70
C THR A 470 -22.74 48.15 -42.18
N ASN A 471 -22.06 49.23 -41.77
CA ASN A 471 -22.38 50.60 -42.19
C ASN A 471 -21.57 51.10 -43.41
N ASN A 472 -20.86 50.21 -44.13
CA ASN A 472 -20.04 50.54 -45.30
C ASN A 472 -18.92 51.58 -45.05
N MET A 473 -18.34 51.60 -43.85
CA MET A 473 -17.29 52.55 -43.44
C MET A 473 -15.87 51.97 -43.56
N LEU A 474 -15.55 51.33 -44.68
CA LEU A 474 -14.27 50.60 -44.91
C LEU A 474 -13.01 51.47 -44.73
N ARG A 475 -13.08 52.77 -45.07
CA ARG A 475 -11.96 53.72 -44.89
C ARG A 475 -11.54 53.91 -43.44
N TYR A 476 -12.49 53.77 -42.51
CA TYR A 476 -12.20 53.86 -41.08
C TYR A 476 -11.55 52.57 -40.56
N ILE A 477 -11.85 51.42 -41.16
CA ILE A 477 -11.21 50.13 -40.86
C ILE A 477 -9.74 50.18 -41.32
N GLU A 478 -9.48 50.57 -42.58
CA GLU A 478 -8.11 50.75 -43.08
C GLU A 478 -7.35 51.79 -42.25
N GLY A 479 -7.99 52.92 -41.94
CA GLY A 479 -7.40 53.98 -41.12
C GLY A 479 -7.08 53.54 -39.69
N TYR A 480 -7.92 52.69 -39.08
CA TYR A 480 -7.70 52.13 -37.74
C TYR A 480 -6.46 51.22 -37.73
N VAL A 481 -6.40 50.26 -38.65
CA VAL A 481 -5.30 49.30 -38.70
C VAL A 481 -3.97 49.98 -39.10
N GLN A 482 -3.99 50.97 -39.99
CA GLN A 482 -2.76 51.66 -40.42
C GLN A 482 -2.25 52.70 -39.42
N LYS A 483 -3.15 53.47 -38.77
CA LYS A 483 -2.76 54.70 -38.02
C LYS A 483 -3.01 54.64 -36.53
N VAL A 484 -3.95 53.80 -36.06
CA VAL A 484 -4.34 53.77 -34.65
C VAL A 484 -3.62 52.64 -33.94
N ASN A 485 -3.83 51.40 -34.36
CA ASN A 485 -3.20 50.26 -33.71
C ASN A 485 -2.97 49.09 -34.69
N PRO A 486 -1.79 49.02 -35.34
CA PRO A 486 -1.39 47.90 -36.20
C PRO A 486 -1.34 46.54 -35.50
N GLY A 487 -1.14 46.52 -34.18
CA GLY A 487 -1.08 45.27 -33.40
C GLY A 487 -2.41 44.53 -33.31
N ASN A 488 -3.54 45.24 -33.43
CA ASN A 488 -4.88 44.64 -33.40
C ASN A 488 -5.37 44.16 -34.78
N ALA A 489 -4.55 44.29 -35.83
CA ALA A 489 -4.89 43.86 -37.17
C ALA A 489 -5.37 42.39 -37.29
N PRO A 490 -4.79 41.40 -36.57
CA PRO A 490 -5.26 40.02 -36.64
C PRO A 490 -6.72 39.84 -36.22
N LEU A 491 -7.15 40.56 -35.17
CA LEU A 491 -8.53 40.51 -34.68
C LEU A 491 -9.51 41.14 -35.67
N VAL A 492 -9.09 42.23 -36.32
CA VAL A 492 -9.87 42.88 -37.39
C VAL A 492 -10.00 41.93 -38.58
N VAL A 493 -8.91 41.30 -39.02
CA VAL A 493 -8.94 40.31 -40.11
C VAL A 493 -9.82 39.12 -39.75
N GLY A 494 -9.73 38.62 -38.51
CA GLY A 494 -10.59 37.55 -38.00
C GLY A 494 -12.08 37.91 -38.11
N GLN A 495 -12.49 39.08 -37.62
CA GLN A 495 -13.89 39.50 -37.72
C GLN A 495 -14.32 39.74 -39.17
N LEU A 496 -13.47 40.33 -40.02
CA LEU A 496 -13.80 40.51 -41.45
C LEU A 496 -13.98 39.18 -42.18
N LEU A 497 -13.27 38.13 -41.76
CA LEU A 497 -13.47 36.76 -42.26
C LEU A 497 -14.81 36.19 -41.78
N ASP A 498 -15.23 36.47 -40.54
CA ASP A 498 -16.54 36.06 -40.02
C ASP A 498 -17.70 36.79 -40.74
N ASP A 499 -17.48 38.05 -41.12
CA ASP A 499 -18.45 38.90 -41.82
C ASP A 499 -18.49 38.65 -43.35
N GLU A 500 -17.83 37.59 -43.84
CA GLU A 500 -17.74 37.19 -45.25
C GLU A 500 -17.23 38.31 -46.19
N CYS A 501 -16.27 39.11 -45.73
CA CYS A 501 -15.68 40.16 -46.56
C CYS A 501 -14.94 39.59 -47.79
N PRO A 502 -14.88 40.33 -48.92
CA PRO A 502 -14.11 39.92 -50.09
C PRO A 502 -12.63 39.71 -49.77
N GLU A 503 -12.09 38.55 -50.17
CA GLU A 503 -10.70 38.17 -49.91
C GLU A 503 -9.68 39.18 -50.45
N ASP A 504 -10.00 39.88 -51.54
CA ASP A 504 -9.14 40.91 -52.14
C ASP A 504 -8.95 42.12 -51.22
N PHE A 505 -10.00 42.49 -50.47
CA PHE A 505 -9.91 43.57 -49.48
C PHE A 505 -9.04 43.15 -48.29
N ILE A 506 -9.20 41.91 -47.82
CA ILE A 506 -8.41 41.36 -46.71
C ILE A 506 -6.93 41.24 -47.12
N LYS A 507 -6.64 40.73 -48.33
CA LYS A 507 -5.28 40.69 -48.89
C LYS A 507 -4.70 42.10 -49.00
N GLY A 508 -5.48 43.07 -49.48
CA GLY A 508 -5.08 44.48 -49.56
C GLY A 508 -4.76 45.08 -48.19
N LEU A 509 -5.55 44.77 -47.16
CA LEU A 509 -5.35 45.23 -45.80
C LEU A 509 -4.06 44.65 -45.20
N ILE A 510 -3.85 43.33 -45.31
CA ILE A 510 -2.63 42.65 -44.83
C ILE A 510 -1.38 43.22 -45.54
N LEU A 511 -1.46 43.37 -46.87
CA LEU A 511 -0.40 43.99 -47.67
C LEU A 511 -0.22 45.48 -47.41
N SER A 512 -1.12 46.16 -46.71
CA SER A 512 -0.95 47.58 -46.37
C SER A 512 -0.19 47.81 -45.06
N VAL A 513 -0.25 46.84 -44.13
CA VAL A 513 0.33 46.95 -42.78
C VAL A 513 1.67 46.22 -42.67
N ARG A 514 1.97 45.30 -43.60
CA ARG A 514 3.23 44.55 -43.86
C ARG A 514 4.16 44.38 -42.65
N SER A 515 4.96 45.40 -42.33
CA SER A 515 6.07 45.34 -41.37
C SER A 515 5.66 45.42 -39.89
N LEU A 516 4.42 45.81 -39.59
CA LEU A 516 3.93 46.02 -38.22
C LEU A 516 2.94 44.95 -37.76
N LEU A 517 2.68 43.95 -38.60
CA LEU A 517 1.71 42.89 -38.32
C LEU A 517 2.32 41.82 -37.41
N PRO A 518 1.67 41.49 -36.28
CA PRO A 518 2.03 40.30 -35.52
C PRO A 518 1.55 39.05 -36.29
N VAL A 519 2.51 38.29 -36.82
CA VAL A 519 2.26 37.14 -37.72
C VAL A 519 1.64 35.95 -36.99
N GLU A 520 2.09 35.65 -35.77
CA GLU A 520 1.59 34.50 -34.98
C GLU A 520 0.08 34.60 -34.69
N PRO A 521 -0.45 35.69 -34.11
CA PRO A 521 -1.90 35.83 -33.92
C PRO A 521 -2.69 35.87 -35.23
N LEU A 522 -2.09 36.31 -36.35
CA LEU A 522 -2.73 36.33 -37.66
C LEU A 522 -2.92 34.92 -38.23
N VAL A 523 -1.91 34.06 -38.06
CA VAL A 523 -1.98 32.65 -38.46
C VAL A 523 -3.04 31.94 -37.63
N ASP A 524 -3.07 32.15 -36.32
CA ASP A 524 -4.06 31.54 -35.42
C ASP A 524 -5.50 31.94 -35.76
N GLU A 525 -5.75 33.23 -36.00
CA GLU A 525 -7.09 33.72 -36.36
C GLU A 525 -7.56 33.21 -37.74
N CYS A 526 -6.63 33.02 -38.69
CA CYS A 526 -6.93 32.41 -39.99
C CYS A 526 -7.11 30.89 -39.90
N GLU A 527 -6.42 30.23 -38.98
CA GLU A 527 -6.49 28.80 -38.71
C GLU A 527 -7.83 28.41 -38.09
N LYS A 528 -8.28 29.12 -37.05
CA LYS A 528 -9.60 28.90 -36.42
C LYS A 528 -10.73 28.89 -37.44
N ARG A 529 -10.56 29.61 -38.56
CA ARG A 529 -11.55 29.79 -39.63
C ARG A 529 -11.28 28.94 -40.88
N ASN A 530 -10.25 28.07 -40.86
CA ASN A 530 -9.85 27.24 -41.99
C ASN A 530 -9.61 28.01 -43.31
N ARG A 531 -8.98 29.20 -43.21
CA ARG A 531 -8.69 30.10 -44.37
C ARG A 531 -7.19 30.39 -44.54
N LEU A 532 -6.32 29.48 -44.12
CA LEU A 532 -4.86 29.63 -44.15
C LEU A 532 -4.25 29.83 -45.55
N ARG A 533 -4.92 29.36 -46.62
CA ARG A 533 -4.50 29.56 -48.02
C ARG A 533 -4.39 31.05 -48.42
N LEU A 534 -5.10 31.93 -47.71
CA LEU A 534 -5.01 33.38 -47.93
C LEU A 534 -3.64 33.95 -47.56
N LEU A 535 -2.95 33.31 -46.62
CA LEU A 535 -1.66 33.76 -46.10
C LEU A 535 -0.48 33.23 -46.90
N THR A 536 -0.64 32.19 -47.74
CA THR A 536 0.47 31.55 -48.46
C THR A 536 1.30 32.54 -49.27
N GLN A 537 0.64 33.39 -50.09
CA GLN A 537 1.34 34.38 -50.92
C GLN A 537 2.04 35.47 -50.08
N PHE A 538 1.48 35.81 -48.92
CA PHE A 538 2.07 36.78 -47.99
C PHE A 538 3.31 36.20 -47.30
N LEU A 539 3.22 34.96 -46.80
CA LEU A 539 4.33 34.26 -46.15
C LEU A 539 5.50 33.99 -47.12
N GLU A 540 5.21 33.54 -48.34
CA GLU A 540 6.25 33.37 -49.39
C GLU A 540 6.96 34.69 -49.72
N HIS A 541 6.23 35.80 -49.74
CA HIS A 541 6.81 37.11 -50.00
C HIS A 541 7.73 37.55 -48.86
N LEU A 542 7.31 37.38 -47.59
CA LEU A 542 8.14 37.69 -46.42
C LEU A 542 9.44 36.87 -46.37
N VAL A 543 9.39 35.60 -46.76
CA VAL A 543 10.59 34.75 -46.88
C VAL A 543 11.48 35.21 -48.04
N SER A 544 10.90 35.61 -49.17
CA SER A 544 11.66 36.14 -50.32
C SER A 544 12.35 37.48 -50.03
N GLU A 545 11.80 38.28 -49.11
CA GLU A 545 12.38 39.53 -48.63
C GLU A 545 13.47 39.31 -47.56
N GLY A 546 13.69 38.07 -47.13
CA GLY A 546 14.76 37.68 -46.22
C GLY A 546 14.40 37.73 -44.74
N SER A 547 13.11 37.69 -44.37
CA SER A 547 12.70 37.52 -42.96
C SER A 547 13.41 36.29 -42.36
N GLN A 548 13.76 36.37 -41.08
CA GLN A 548 14.39 35.30 -40.29
C GLN A 548 13.45 34.82 -39.18
N ASP A 549 12.18 35.25 -39.19
CA ASP A 549 11.24 34.96 -38.14
C ASP A 549 10.87 33.47 -38.14
N VAL A 550 11.21 32.78 -37.06
CA VAL A 550 10.94 31.34 -36.87
C VAL A 550 9.46 31.02 -37.09
N HIS A 551 8.55 31.90 -36.64
CA HIS A 551 7.11 31.75 -36.80
C HIS A 551 6.64 31.79 -38.26
N VAL A 552 7.27 32.63 -39.11
CA VAL A 552 6.96 32.72 -40.54
C VAL A 552 7.39 31.44 -41.25
N HIS A 553 8.56 30.92 -40.90
CA HIS A 553 9.12 29.70 -41.49
C HIS A 553 8.35 28.46 -41.02
N ASN A 554 7.96 28.41 -39.74
CA ASN A 554 7.11 27.35 -39.19
C ASN A 554 5.73 27.36 -39.89
N ALA A 555 5.07 28.51 -40.00
CA ALA A 555 3.76 28.59 -40.67
C ALA A 555 3.82 28.16 -42.15
N LEU A 556 4.90 28.51 -42.86
CA LEU A 556 5.11 28.10 -44.25
C LEU A 556 5.42 26.60 -44.37
N ALA A 557 6.30 26.07 -43.52
CA ALA A 557 6.68 24.66 -43.52
C ALA A 557 5.52 23.73 -43.10
N ILE A 558 4.64 24.19 -42.20
CA ILE A 558 3.58 23.37 -41.63
C ILE A 558 2.28 23.40 -42.45
N LYS A 559 1.82 24.58 -42.94
CA LYS A 559 0.39 24.77 -43.28
C LYS A 559 0.08 25.30 -44.68
N ALA A 560 1.09 25.54 -45.52
CA ALA A 560 0.87 26.17 -46.83
C ALA A 560 0.41 25.17 -47.92
N ASP A 561 1.14 24.06 -48.10
CA ASP A 561 0.81 23.02 -49.09
C ASP A 561 1.57 21.71 -48.81
N PRO A 562 0.88 20.61 -48.43
CA PRO A 562 1.51 19.30 -48.14
C PRO A 562 2.42 18.80 -49.27
N SER A 563 2.11 19.15 -50.52
CA SER A 563 2.88 18.69 -51.68
C SER A 563 4.24 19.38 -51.84
N ARG A 564 4.45 20.52 -51.20
CA ARG A 564 5.67 21.35 -51.31
C ARG A 564 6.46 21.42 -50.01
N VAL A 565 5.98 20.79 -48.94
CA VAL A 565 6.63 20.77 -47.62
C VAL A 565 8.08 20.29 -47.73
N MET A 566 8.34 19.25 -48.52
CA MET A 566 9.70 18.73 -48.72
C MET A 566 10.65 19.75 -49.39
N ASP A 567 10.16 20.53 -50.36
CA ASP A 567 10.94 21.59 -50.99
C ASP A 567 11.21 22.74 -50.02
N TYR A 568 10.23 23.07 -49.16
CA TYR A 568 10.40 24.07 -48.11
C TYR A 568 11.41 23.61 -47.04
N ILE A 569 11.34 22.37 -46.57
CA ILE A 569 12.30 21.81 -45.58
C ILE A 569 13.74 21.84 -46.11
N ASN A 570 13.93 21.52 -47.38
CA ASN A 570 15.25 21.55 -48.00
C ASN A 570 15.80 22.97 -48.18
N ARG A 571 14.93 23.97 -48.37
CA ARG A 571 15.32 25.37 -48.65
C ARG A 571 15.37 26.28 -47.43
N LEU A 572 14.56 26.00 -46.41
CA LEU A 572 14.47 26.80 -45.19
C LEU A 572 15.46 26.25 -44.16
N ASP A 573 16.29 27.12 -43.57
CA ASP A 573 17.27 26.74 -42.55
C ASP A 573 16.90 27.24 -41.14
N ASN A 574 16.02 28.25 -41.04
CA ASN A 574 15.66 28.92 -39.79
C ASN A 574 14.20 28.64 -39.38
N PHE A 575 13.89 27.37 -39.14
CA PHE A 575 12.63 26.94 -38.54
C PHE A 575 12.90 26.07 -37.30
N ASP A 576 11.90 25.92 -36.44
CA ASP A 576 12.03 25.13 -35.22
C ASP A 576 11.92 23.63 -35.51
N GLY A 577 13.06 22.93 -35.56
CA GLY A 577 13.15 21.52 -35.94
C GLY A 577 12.23 20.59 -35.15
N PRO A 578 12.30 20.55 -33.81
CA PRO A 578 11.41 19.73 -32.97
C PRO A 578 9.92 20.01 -33.19
N ALA A 579 9.51 21.28 -33.12
CA ALA A 579 8.10 21.65 -33.21
C ALA A 579 7.52 21.37 -34.61
N VAL A 580 8.27 21.67 -35.68
CA VAL A 580 7.83 21.38 -37.05
C VAL A 580 7.85 19.87 -37.32
N GLY A 581 8.80 19.13 -36.75
CA GLY A 581 8.87 17.68 -36.85
C GLY A 581 7.68 16.98 -36.19
N GLU A 582 7.30 17.37 -34.98
CA GLU A 582 6.13 16.82 -34.27
C GLU A 582 4.83 17.11 -35.04
N VAL A 583 4.65 18.34 -35.52
CA VAL A 583 3.45 18.69 -36.30
C VAL A 583 3.42 17.96 -37.65
N ALA A 584 4.57 17.69 -38.27
CA ALA A 584 4.64 16.88 -39.48
C ALA A 584 4.21 15.41 -39.23
N VAL A 585 4.55 14.86 -38.06
CA VAL A 585 4.08 13.54 -37.62
C VAL A 585 2.55 13.53 -37.44
N ASP A 586 2.00 14.55 -36.77
CA ASP A 586 0.54 14.71 -36.62
C ASP A 586 -0.18 14.85 -37.96
N ALA A 587 0.46 15.49 -38.93
CA ALA A 587 -0.03 15.66 -40.30
C ALA A 587 0.17 14.42 -41.21
N GLN A 588 0.69 13.31 -40.68
CA GLN A 588 1.01 12.08 -41.42
C GLN A 588 2.08 12.22 -42.52
N LEU A 589 2.94 13.24 -42.42
CA LEU A 589 4.05 13.50 -43.34
C LEU A 589 5.36 12.91 -42.78
N TYR A 590 5.45 11.58 -42.77
CA TYR A 590 6.52 10.86 -42.04
C TYR A 590 7.90 10.95 -42.69
N GLU A 591 8.00 10.98 -44.03
CA GLU A 591 9.30 11.12 -44.73
C GLU A 591 9.85 12.53 -44.56
N GLU A 592 8.97 13.54 -44.56
CA GLU A 592 9.28 14.93 -44.28
C GLU A 592 9.73 15.10 -42.82
N ALA A 593 9.00 14.51 -41.87
CA ALA A 593 9.39 14.50 -40.46
C ALA A 593 10.76 13.86 -40.24
N PHE A 594 11.04 12.71 -40.87
CA PHE A 594 12.35 12.07 -40.81
C PHE A 594 13.45 12.97 -41.36
N ALA A 595 13.22 13.64 -42.49
CA ALA A 595 14.18 14.57 -43.08
C ALA A 595 14.44 15.78 -42.19
N ILE A 596 13.41 16.32 -41.53
CA ILE A 596 13.53 17.41 -40.54
C ILE A 596 14.39 16.94 -39.38
N PHE A 597 14.03 15.86 -38.70
CA PHE A 597 14.78 15.38 -37.53
C PHE A 597 16.23 15.05 -37.87
N LYS A 598 16.48 14.49 -39.07
CA LYS A 598 17.83 14.26 -39.58
C LYS A 598 18.60 15.56 -39.82
N LYS A 599 17.96 16.62 -40.34
CA LYS A 599 18.60 17.92 -40.60
C LYS A 599 19.02 18.62 -39.30
N PHE A 600 18.24 18.46 -38.23
CA PHE A 600 18.50 19.07 -36.91
C PHE A 600 19.32 18.19 -35.95
N ASN A 601 19.86 17.05 -36.41
CA ASN A 601 20.60 16.08 -35.60
C ASN A 601 19.79 15.50 -34.42
N LEU A 602 18.46 15.43 -34.55
CA LEU A 602 17.57 14.82 -33.57
C LEU A 602 17.39 13.33 -33.88
N ASN A 603 18.49 12.58 -33.74
CA ASN A 603 18.60 11.20 -34.24
C ASN A 603 17.59 10.24 -33.57
N VAL A 604 17.33 10.40 -32.27
CA VAL A 604 16.35 9.57 -31.53
C VAL A 604 14.95 9.74 -32.10
N GLN A 605 14.52 10.99 -32.32
CA GLN A 605 13.21 11.29 -32.89
C GLN A 605 13.10 10.80 -34.34
N ALA A 606 14.17 10.98 -35.14
CA ALA A 606 14.23 10.48 -36.50
C ALA A 606 14.04 8.94 -36.57
N VAL A 607 14.69 8.22 -35.67
CA VAL A 607 14.58 6.74 -35.58
C VAL A 607 13.20 6.33 -35.12
N ASN A 608 12.62 6.99 -34.13
CA ASN A 608 11.26 6.70 -33.68
C ASN A 608 10.24 6.88 -34.81
N VAL A 609 10.40 7.89 -35.67
CA VAL A 609 9.53 8.05 -36.86
C VAL A 609 9.65 6.86 -37.82
N LEU A 610 10.86 6.35 -38.05
CA LEU A 610 11.07 5.15 -38.88
C LEU A 610 10.47 3.88 -38.25
N LEU A 611 10.56 3.74 -36.93
CA LEU A 611 10.13 2.56 -36.21
C LEU A 611 8.61 2.53 -35.99
N ASP A 612 8.02 3.62 -35.49
CA ASP A 612 6.62 3.66 -35.08
C ASP A 612 5.65 3.94 -36.25
N HIS A 613 6.06 4.76 -37.23
CA HIS A 613 5.17 5.20 -38.31
C HIS A 613 5.48 4.57 -39.67
N VAL A 614 6.77 4.47 -40.05
CA VAL A 614 7.17 3.84 -41.33
C VAL A 614 7.21 2.32 -41.20
N GLY A 615 7.48 1.79 -40.00
CA GLY A 615 7.55 0.35 -39.72
C GLY A 615 8.72 -0.36 -40.40
N SER A 616 9.79 0.35 -40.76
CA SER A 616 10.95 -0.23 -41.46
C SER A 616 12.15 -0.35 -40.53
N ILE A 617 12.27 -1.52 -39.88
CA ILE A 617 13.36 -1.82 -38.94
C ILE A 617 14.72 -1.84 -39.67
N GLU A 618 14.80 -2.40 -40.88
CA GLU A 618 16.04 -2.44 -41.68
C GLU A 618 16.62 -1.03 -41.92
N ARG A 619 15.76 -0.08 -42.30
CA ARG A 619 16.17 1.31 -42.55
C ARG A 619 16.56 2.03 -41.27
N ALA A 620 15.94 1.69 -40.14
CA ALA A 620 16.32 2.19 -38.82
C ALA A 620 17.68 1.63 -38.37
N VAL A 621 17.97 0.35 -38.62
CA VAL A 621 19.27 -0.28 -38.36
C VAL A 621 20.36 0.36 -39.22
N GLU A 622 20.13 0.54 -40.53
CA GLU A 622 21.07 1.25 -41.42
C GLU A 622 21.36 2.68 -40.94
N PHE A 623 20.34 3.38 -40.45
CA PHE A 623 20.52 4.71 -39.89
C PHE A 623 21.33 4.67 -38.58
N ALA A 624 21.05 3.71 -37.68
CA ALA A 624 21.81 3.50 -36.46
C ALA A 624 23.29 3.21 -36.73
N PHE A 625 23.60 2.41 -37.76
CA PHE A 625 24.97 2.16 -38.22
C PHE A 625 25.69 3.41 -38.74
N ARG A 626 24.98 4.39 -39.28
CA ARG A 626 25.59 5.64 -39.77
C ARG A 626 25.83 6.65 -38.65
N VAL A 627 24.96 6.66 -37.65
CA VAL A 627 25.00 7.63 -36.55
C VAL A 627 25.91 7.16 -35.41
N GLU A 628 25.98 5.85 -35.17
CA GLU A 628 26.81 5.22 -34.11
C GLU A 628 26.56 5.82 -32.71
N GLU A 629 25.31 6.19 -32.40
CA GLU A 629 24.91 6.68 -31.08
C GLU A 629 24.20 5.59 -30.26
N ASP A 630 24.60 5.43 -29.00
CA ASP A 630 24.05 4.43 -28.06
C ASP A 630 22.53 4.57 -27.88
N SER A 631 22.06 5.82 -27.77
CA SER A 631 20.64 6.15 -27.56
C SER A 631 19.75 5.69 -28.72
N VAL A 632 20.29 5.70 -29.95
CA VAL A 632 19.59 5.24 -31.16
C VAL A 632 19.52 3.71 -31.17
N TRP A 633 20.62 3.03 -30.86
CA TRP A 633 20.66 1.57 -30.78
C TRP A 633 19.69 1.02 -29.72
N THR A 634 19.53 1.71 -28.59
CA THR A 634 18.52 1.33 -27.58
C THR A 634 17.09 1.38 -28.14
N GLN A 635 16.74 2.38 -28.96
CA GLN A 635 15.38 2.46 -29.54
C GLN A 635 15.16 1.39 -30.61
N VAL A 636 16.16 1.14 -31.46
CA VAL A 636 16.12 0.06 -32.45
C VAL A 636 15.96 -1.30 -31.77
N ALA A 637 16.74 -1.56 -30.71
CA ALA A 637 16.67 -2.80 -29.96
C ALA A 637 15.29 -3.04 -29.33
N LYS A 638 14.65 -1.98 -28.79
CA LYS A 638 13.28 -2.06 -28.27
C LYS A 638 12.27 -2.41 -29.35
N ALA A 639 12.38 -1.81 -30.53
CA ALA A 639 11.49 -2.11 -31.64
C ALA A 639 11.69 -3.54 -32.16
N GLN A 640 12.95 -3.99 -32.29
CA GLN A 640 13.27 -5.38 -32.65
C GLN A 640 12.69 -6.38 -31.64
N LEU A 641 12.75 -6.06 -30.35
CA LEU A 641 12.18 -6.91 -29.30
C LEU A 641 10.64 -6.99 -29.38
N ARG A 642 9.96 -5.88 -29.73
CA ARG A 642 8.51 -5.87 -29.96
C ARG A 642 8.08 -6.69 -31.18
N ASP A 643 8.92 -6.74 -32.22
CA ASP A 643 8.66 -7.50 -33.44
C ASP A 643 9.07 -8.99 -33.32
N GLY A 644 9.62 -9.39 -32.16
CA GLY A 644 10.02 -10.78 -31.87
C GLY A 644 11.39 -11.19 -32.44
N LEU A 645 12.18 -10.23 -32.96
CA LEU A 645 13.55 -10.46 -33.44
C LEU A 645 14.54 -10.41 -32.26
N VAL A 646 14.45 -11.41 -31.38
CA VAL A 646 15.15 -11.39 -30.07
C VAL A 646 16.67 -11.42 -30.20
N SER A 647 17.25 -12.27 -31.06
CA SER A 647 18.71 -12.33 -31.25
C SER A 647 19.30 -11.02 -31.77
N ASP A 648 18.63 -10.38 -32.75
CA ASP A 648 19.08 -9.09 -33.30
C ASP A 648 18.91 -7.96 -32.28
N ALA A 649 17.81 -7.98 -31.52
CA ALA A 649 17.58 -7.04 -30.42
C ALA A 649 18.68 -7.12 -29.36
N ILE A 650 19.10 -8.34 -28.99
CA ILE A 650 20.18 -8.56 -28.03
C ILE A 650 21.50 -7.99 -28.58
N GLU A 651 21.85 -8.24 -29.84
CA GLU A 651 23.07 -7.66 -30.42
C GLU A 651 23.02 -6.13 -30.41
N SER A 652 21.88 -5.54 -30.78
CA SER A 652 21.66 -4.10 -30.71
C SER A 652 21.78 -3.55 -29.28
N PHE A 653 21.26 -4.25 -28.28
CA PHE A 653 21.39 -3.88 -26.87
C PHE A 653 22.83 -3.99 -26.35
N ILE A 654 23.57 -5.03 -26.77
CA ILE A 654 24.99 -5.19 -26.43
C ILE A 654 25.81 -4.04 -27.01
N ARG A 655 25.50 -3.60 -28.24
CA ARG A 655 26.17 -2.46 -28.88
C ARG A 655 25.84 -1.13 -28.21
N ALA A 656 24.58 -0.93 -27.82
CA ALA A 656 24.15 0.23 -27.04
C ALA A 656 24.71 0.23 -25.61
N ASP A 657 25.30 -0.88 -25.16
CA ASP A 657 25.74 -1.10 -23.78
C ASP A 657 24.61 -0.78 -22.78
N ASP A 658 23.35 -1.04 -23.15
CA ASP A 658 22.18 -0.67 -22.35
C ASP A 658 21.73 -1.81 -21.43
N ALA A 659 21.75 -1.50 -20.13
CA ALA A 659 21.37 -2.40 -19.05
C ALA A 659 19.99 -2.09 -18.47
N SER A 660 19.21 -1.18 -19.07
CA SER A 660 17.95 -0.71 -18.46
C SER A 660 16.77 -1.67 -18.67
N HIS A 661 16.74 -2.38 -19.80
CA HIS A 661 15.58 -3.20 -20.24
C HIS A 661 15.78 -4.72 -20.10
N PHE A 662 16.65 -5.15 -19.18
CA PHE A 662 16.99 -6.58 -19.05
C PHE A 662 15.80 -7.49 -18.73
N LEU A 663 14.77 -7.01 -18.03
CA LEU A 663 13.58 -7.81 -17.73
C LEU A 663 12.75 -8.17 -18.97
N GLU A 664 12.63 -7.25 -19.92
CA GLU A 664 11.93 -7.48 -21.18
C GLU A 664 12.72 -8.44 -22.05
N VAL A 665 14.05 -8.25 -22.12
CA VAL A 665 14.96 -9.16 -22.83
C VAL A 665 14.91 -10.58 -22.28
N ILE A 666 14.95 -10.74 -20.95
CA ILE A 666 14.85 -12.06 -20.30
C ILE A 666 13.55 -12.77 -20.71
N ARG A 667 12.39 -12.09 -20.59
CA ARG A 667 11.10 -12.68 -20.96
C ARG A 667 11.05 -13.08 -22.43
N ALA A 668 11.50 -12.19 -23.33
CA ALA A 668 11.54 -12.47 -24.76
C ALA A 668 12.45 -13.66 -25.09
N CYS A 669 13.56 -13.83 -24.37
CA CYS A 669 14.45 -14.98 -24.52
C CYS A 669 13.83 -16.26 -23.97
N GLU A 670 13.06 -16.20 -22.88
CA GLU A 670 12.33 -17.34 -22.33
C GLU A 670 11.27 -17.83 -23.33
N ASP A 671 10.54 -16.92 -23.97
CA ASP A 671 9.51 -17.25 -24.97
C ASP A 671 10.10 -17.85 -26.25
N THR A 672 11.29 -17.39 -26.66
CA THR A 672 11.96 -17.86 -27.90
C THR A 672 12.98 -18.97 -27.66
N ASN A 673 13.25 -19.32 -26.41
CA ASN A 673 14.21 -20.34 -25.98
C ASN A 673 15.66 -20.08 -26.43
N VAL A 674 16.05 -18.79 -26.56
CA VAL A 674 17.39 -18.37 -27.02
C VAL A 674 18.26 -17.97 -25.81
N TYR A 675 18.99 -18.93 -25.24
CA TYR A 675 19.79 -18.70 -24.03
C TYR A 675 21.26 -18.33 -24.28
N ASP A 676 21.88 -18.76 -25.38
CA ASP A 676 23.29 -18.44 -25.68
C ASP A 676 23.51 -16.91 -25.85
N ASP A 677 22.61 -16.23 -26.54
CA ASP A 677 22.65 -14.78 -26.73
C ASP A 677 22.32 -14.06 -25.41
N LEU A 678 21.37 -14.59 -24.64
CA LEU A 678 21.00 -14.06 -23.34
C LEU A 678 22.18 -14.08 -22.37
N VAL A 679 22.97 -15.15 -22.32
CA VAL A 679 24.18 -15.22 -21.47
C VAL A 679 25.14 -14.08 -21.79
N ARG A 680 25.41 -13.81 -23.08
CA ARG A 680 26.29 -12.71 -23.49
C ARG A 680 25.77 -11.36 -23.04
N TYR A 681 24.46 -11.13 -23.17
CA TYR A 681 23.80 -9.93 -22.70
C TYR A 681 23.87 -9.78 -21.18
N LEU A 682 23.49 -10.82 -20.43
CA LEU A 682 23.49 -10.79 -18.95
C LEU A 682 24.89 -10.60 -18.37
N LEU A 683 25.94 -11.13 -19.01
CA LEU A 683 27.32 -10.90 -18.61
C LEU A 683 27.73 -9.42 -18.75
N MET A 684 27.29 -8.75 -19.82
CA MET A 684 27.47 -7.30 -20.01
C MET A 684 26.67 -6.51 -18.96
N VAL A 685 25.38 -6.84 -18.76
CA VAL A 685 24.52 -6.19 -17.75
C VAL A 685 25.12 -6.30 -16.35
N ARG A 686 25.66 -7.47 -15.98
CA ARG A 686 26.28 -7.72 -14.67
C ARG A 686 27.48 -6.82 -14.37
N GLN A 687 28.21 -6.35 -15.39
CA GLN A 687 29.31 -5.41 -15.18
C GLN A 687 28.80 -4.04 -14.67
N LYS A 688 27.59 -3.66 -15.03
CA LYS A 688 26.97 -2.38 -14.67
C LYS A 688 26.05 -2.49 -13.46
N VAL A 689 25.19 -3.51 -13.45
CA VAL A 689 24.12 -3.69 -12.49
C VAL A 689 24.25 -5.05 -11.82
N LYS A 690 24.39 -5.04 -10.49
CA LYS A 690 24.43 -6.27 -9.68
C LYS A 690 23.07 -6.49 -9.06
N GLU A 691 22.21 -7.17 -9.78
CA GLU A 691 20.87 -7.51 -9.32
C GLU A 691 20.68 -9.01 -9.15
N PRO A 692 19.91 -9.44 -8.13
CA PRO A 692 19.68 -10.85 -7.84
C PRO A 692 18.99 -11.56 -9.01
N LYS A 693 18.10 -10.86 -9.73
CA LYS A 693 17.38 -11.44 -10.86
C LYS A 693 18.30 -11.71 -12.06
N VAL A 694 19.23 -10.81 -12.35
CA VAL A 694 20.24 -10.99 -13.42
C VAL A 694 21.13 -12.19 -13.11
N ASP A 695 21.69 -12.26 -11.90
CA ASP A 695 22.55 -13.39 -11.51
C ASP A 695 21.75 -14.73 -11.47
N SER A 696 20.49 -14.71 -11.02
CA SER A 696 19.62 -15.89 -11.02
C SER A 696 19.29 -16.39 -12.43
N GLU A 697 18.94 -15.50 -13.35
CA GLU A 697 18.65 -15.87 -14.74
C GLU A 697 19.90 -16.28 -15.50
N LEU A 698 21.07 -15.73 -15.16
CA LEU A 698 22.33 -16.17 -15.73
C LEU A 698 22.64 -17.63 -15.36
N ILE A 699 22.46 -18.01 -14.09
CA ILE A 699 22.60 -19.41 -13.65
C ILE A 699 21.60 -20.31 -14.36
N TYR A 700 20.35 -19.87 -14.50
CA TYR A 700 19.31 -20.62 -15.18
C TYR A 700 19.61 -20.80 -16.67
N ALA A 701 20.06 -19.74 -17.35
CA ALA A 701 20.50 -19.80 -18.74
C ALA A 701 21.69 -20.76 -18.92
N TYR A 702 22.68 -20.74 -18.02
CA TYR A 702 23.76 -21.72 -18.05
C TYR A 702 23.28 -23.16 -17.88
N ALA A 703 22.27 -23.39 -17.05
CA ALA A 703 21.69 -24.72 -16.87
C ALA A 703 20.99 -25.21 -18.14
N LYS A 704 20.31 -24.31 -18.86
CA LYS A 704 19.66 -24.62 -20.16
C LYS A 704 20.65 -24.92 -21.27
N ILE A 705 21.83 -24.31 -21.26
CA ILE A 705 22.92 -24.58 -22.22
C ILE A 705 23.77 -25.79 -21.75
N GLU A 706 23.39 -26.46 -20.66
CA GLU A 706 24.12 -27.59 -20.05
C GLU A 706 25.58 -27.28 -19.67
N ARG A 707 25.91 -26.00 -19.44
CA ARG A 707 27.26 -25.57 -19.05
C ARG A 707 27.45 -25.63 -17.54
N LEU A 708 27.43 -26.85 -17.00
CA LEU A 708 27.50 -27.10 -15.55
C LEU A 708 28.78 -26.54 -14.89
N GLY A 709 29.92 -26.55 -15.60
CA GLY A 709 31.18 -26.01 -15.07
C GLY A 709 31.14 -24.49 -14.84
N GLU A 710 30.46 -23.75 -15.74
CA GLU A 710 30.30 -22.30 -15.58
C GLU A 710 29.38 -21.98 -14.39
N ILE A 711 28.39 -22.84 -14.10
CA ILE A 711 27.54 -22.73 -12.90
C ILE A 711 28.37 -22.90 -11.62
N GLU A 712 29.21 -23.94 -11.54
CA GLU A 712 30.06 -24.18 -10.36
C GLU A 712 31.03 -23.02 -10.11
N GLU A 713 31.70 -22.53 -11.16
CA GLU A 713 32.59 -21.38 -11.06
C GLU A 713 31.82 -20.12 -10.63
N PHE A 714 30.63 -19.90 -11.21
CA PHE A 714 29.81 -18.73 -10.90
C PHE A 714 29.32 -18.69 -9.46
N ILE A 715 28.90 -19.83 -8.91
CA ILE A 715 28.41 -19.92 -7.53
C ILE A 715 29.55 -19.69 -6.52
N LEU A 716 30.79 -20.08 -6.86
CA LEU A 716 31.97 -19.83 -6.04
C LEU A 716 32.38 -18.35 -6.04
N MET A 717 32.08 -17.62 -7.11
CA MET A 717 32.27 -16.17 -7.18
C MET A 717 31.25 -15.43 -6.31
N PRO A 718 31.56 -14.20 -5.82
CA PRO A 718 30.59 -13.38 -5.11
C PRO A 718 29.41 -13.04 -6.03
N ASN A 719 28.24 -13.58 -5.70
CA ASN A 719 26.99 -13.45 -6.44
C ASN A 719 25.84 -12.96 -5.52
N VAL A 720 24.81 -12.37 -6.13
CA VAL A 720 23.59 -11.90 -5.43
C VAL A 720 22.39 -12.79 -5.78
N ALA A 721 22.61 -13.92 -6.45
CA ALA A 721 21.56 -14.80 -6.94
C ALA A 721 20.67 -15.36 -5.82
N ASN A 722 19.36 -15.48 -6.10
CA ASN A 722 18.45 -16.23 -5.26
C ASN A 722 18.56 -17.74 -5.59
N LEU A 723 19.63 -18.36 -5.10
CA LEU A 723 19.95 -19.77 -5.37
C LEU A 723 18.81 -20.75 -5.02
N PRO A 724 18.09 -20.63 -3.87
CA PRO A 724 16.96 -21.52 -3.58
C PRO A 724 15.87 -21.50 -4.65
N ASN A 725 15.47 -20.32 -5.15
CA ASN A 725 14.42 -20.20 -6.16
C ASN A 725 14.89 -20.75 -7.51
N VAL A 726 16.15 -20.51 -7.89
CA VAL A 726 16.72 -21.07 -9.12
C VAL A 726 16.77 -22.60 -9.02
N GLY A 727 17.19 -23.14 -7.88
CA GLY A 727 17.20 -24.58 -7.65
C GLY A 727 15.82 -25.21 -7.78
N ASP A 728 14.78 -24.55 -7.26
CA ASP A 728 13.39 -25.00 -7.37
C ASP A 728 12.89 -24.98 -8.82
N ARG A 729 13.14 -23.87 -9.55
CA ARG A 729 12.80 -23.76 -10.97
C ARG A 729 13.49 -24.83 -11.82
N LEU A 730 14.77 -25.09 -11.57
CA LEU A 730 15.52 -26.15 -12.26
C LEU A 730 15.00 -27.56 -11.93
N TYR A 731 14.53 -27.78 -10.70
CA TYR A 731 13.95 -29.05 -10.29
C TYR A 731 12.63 -29.32 -11.01
N ASP A 732 11.76 -28.31 -11.08
CA ASP A 732 10.45 -28.41 -11.71
C ASP A 732 10.56 -28.68 -13.22
N GLU A 733 11.60 -28.15 -13.87
CA GLU A 733 11.91 -28.40 -15.29
C GLU A 733 12.76 -29.66 -15.54
N ALA A 734 12.93 -30.52 -14.53
CA ALA A 734 13.69 -31.77 -14.59
C ALA A 734 15.20 -31.64 -14.92
N LEU A 735 15.79 -30.45 -14.75
CA LEU A 735 17.24 -30.22 -14.87
C LEU A 735 17.97 -30.59 -13.57
N TYR A 736 17.89 -31.87 -13.20
CA TYR A 736 18.29 -32.35 -11.88
C TYR A 736 19.79 -32.23 -11.57
N GLU A 737 20.68 -32.37 -12.56
CA GLU A 737 22.12 -32.22 -12.33
C GLU A 737 22.50 -30.77 -11.99
N ALA A 738 21.90 -29.79 -12.67
CA ALA A 738 22.08 -28.38 -12.32
C ALA A 738 21.48 -28.07 -10.94
N ALA A 739 20.26 -28.56 -10.67
CA ALA A 739 19.60 -28.38 -9.35
C ALA A 739 20.43 -29.00 -8.20
N LYS A 740 21.09 -30.15 -8.43
CA LYS A 740 21.98 -30.80 -7.46
C LYS A 740 23.15 -29.90 -7.06
N ILE A 741 23.80 -29.23 -8.01
CA ILE A 741 24.90 -28.29 -7.73
C ILE A 741 24.40 -27.15 -6.82
N ILE A 742 23.23 -26.58 -7.15
CA ILE A 742 22.61 -25.48 -6.41
C ILE A 742 22.22 -25.90 -4.98
N TYR A 743 21.55 -27.04 -4.82
CA TYR A 743 21.13 -27.53 -3.50
C TYR A 743 22.29 -27.98 -2.62
N ALA A 744 23.36 -28.52 -3.23
CA ALA A 744 24.59 -28.84 -2.51
C ALA A 744 25.25 -27.58 -1.94
N PHE A 745 25.31 -26.49 -2.73
CA PHE A 745 25.89 -25.23 -2.26
C PHE A 745 25.02 -24.53 -1.21
N THR A 746 23.71 -24.46 -1.42
CA THR A 746 22.76 -23.84 -0.46
C THR A 746 22.59 -24.66 0.83
N SER A 747 23.21 -25.83 0.92
CA SER A 747 23.08 -26.77 2.05
C SER A 747 21.63 -27.18 2.33
N ASN A 748 20.77 -27.18 1.31
CA ASN A 748 19.40 -27.68 1.42
C ASN A 748 19.38 -29.20 1.22
N TRP A 749 19.81 -29.91 2.25
CA TRP A 749 19.97 -31.37 2.23
C TRP A 749 18.66 -32.13 1.95
N ALA A 750 17.51 -31.56 2.32
CA ALA A 750 16.21 -32.18 2.09
C ALA A 750 15.89 -32.25 0.60
N LYS A 751 15.92 -31.09 -0.09
CA LYS A 751 15.67 -31.04 -1.53
C LYS A 751 16.76 -31.75 -2.32
N LEU A 752 18.02 -31.65 -1.88
CA LEU A 752 19.14 -32.41 -2.46
C LEU A 752 18.91 -33.93 -2.40
N ALA A 753 18.39 -34.46 -1.28
CA ALA A 753 18.09 -35.89 -1.19
C ALA A 753 17.03 -36.31 -2.22
N VAL A 754 15.99 -35.49 -2.40
CA VAL A 754 14.93 -35.73 -3.40
C VAL A 754 15.46 -35.62 -4.83
N THR A 755 16.34 -34.65 -5.12
CA THR A 755 16.95 -34.54 -6.46
C THR A 755 17.86 -35.72 -6.76
N LEU A 756 18.65 -36.17 -5.78
CA LEU A 756 19.52 -37.35 -5.91
C LEU A 756 18.72 -38.64 -6.10
N VAL A 757 17.54 -38.75 -5.47
CA VAL A 757 16.59 -39.84 -5.72
C VAL A 757 16.12 -39.83 -7.18
N LYS A 758 15.76 -38.66 -7.73
CA LYS A 758 15.36 -38.55 -9.15
C LYS A 758 16.51 -38.88 -10.11
N LEU A 759 17.75 -38.58 -9.72
CA LEU A 759 18.97 -38.97 -10.45
C LEU A 759 19.39 -40.45 -10.23
N GLN A 760 18.60 -41.24 -9.49
CA GLN A 760 18.92 -42.63 -9.12
C GLN A 760 20.25 -42.80 -8.35
N GLN A 761 20.75 -41.74 -7.71
CA GLN A 761 21.98 -41.75 -6.90
C GLN A 761 21.64 -42.03 -5.43
N PHE A 762 21.12 -43.23 -5.14
CA PHE A 762 20.56 -43.57 -3.83
C PHE A 762 21.56 -43.49 -2.67
N GLN A 763 22.82 -43.90 -2.87
CA GLN A 763 23.84 -43.82 -1.83
C GLN A 763 24.06 -42.38 -1.35
N SER A 764 24.18 -41.44 -2.30
CA SER A 764 24.34 -40.03 -2.00
C SER A 764 23.05 -39.42 -1.42
N ALA A 765 21.88 -39.88 -1.86
CA ALA A 765 20.59 -39.45 -1.31
C ALA A 765 20.44 -39.83 0.17
N VAL A 766 20.87 -41.03 0.56
CA VAL A 766 20.88 -41.49 1.96
C VAL A 766 21.81 -40.62 2.82
N ASP A 767 22.99 -40.28 2.31
CA ASP A 767 23.92 -39.41 3.03
C ASP A 767 23.39 -37.97 3.15
N ALA A 768 22.69 -37.48 2.12
CA ALA A 768 21.98 -36.19 2.19
C ALA A 768 20.82 -36.23 3.20
N ALA A 769 20.01 -37.29 3.20
CA ALA A 769 18.93 -37.48 4.19
C ALA A 769 19.48 -37.55 5.62
N ARG A 770 20.65 -38.18 5.82
CA ARG A 770 21.34 -38.19 7.12
C ARG A 770 21.73 -36.79 7.59
N LYS A 771 22.19 -35.94 6.69
CA LYS A 771 22.51 -34.53 7.00
C LYS A 771 21.26 -33.68 7.23
N ALA A 772 20.18 -33.93 6.49
CA ALA A 772 18.90 -33.25 6.64
C ALA A 772 18.22 -33.57 7.98
N ASN A 773 18.37 -34.82 8.44
CA ASN A 773 17.82 -35.34 9.69
C ASN A 773 16.30 -35.06 9.86
N SER A 774 15.55 -35.21 8.77
CA SER A 774 14.10 -35.03 8.75
C SER A 774 13.42 -36.37 8.50
N ALA A 775 12.39 -36.70 9.28
CA ALA A 775 11.62 -37.93 9.12
C ALA A 775 10.97 -38.01 7.72
N LYS A 776 10.52 -36.87 7.19
CA LYS A 776 9.92 -36.79 5.84
C LYS A 776 10.93 -37.17 4.75
N THR A 777 12.13 -36.61 4.80
CA THR A 777 13.18 -36.90 3.80
C THR A 777 13.64 -38.35 3.90
N TRP A 778 13.75 -38.89 5.12
CA TRP A 778 14.05 -40.30 5.31
C TRP A 778 12.98 -41.21 4.73
N LYS A 779 11.70 -40.85 4.89
CA LYS A 779 10.57 -41.61 4.35
C LYS A 779 10.56 -41.60 2.82
N GLU A 780 10.72 -40.44 2.21
CA GLU A 780 10.78 -40.30 0.74
C GLU A 780 11.95 -41.09 0.14
N VAL A 781 13.15 -40.96 0.72
CA VAL A 781 14.32 -41.74 0.27
C VAL A 781 14.12 -43.23 0.54
N CYS A 782 13.51 -43.62 1.66
CA CYS A 782 13.20 -45.02 1.97
C CYS A 782 12.26 -45.62 0.92
N PHE A 783 11.15 -44.95 0.62
CA PHE A 783 10.17 -45.39 -0.36
C PHE A 783 10.80 -45.51 -1.76
N ALA A 784 11.58 -44.51 -2.17
CA ALA A 784 12.29 -44.59 -3.46
C ALA A 784 13.32 -45.72 -3.51
N CYS A 785 14.04 -45.99 -2.42
CA CYS A 785 14.97 -47.12 -2.35
C CYS A 785 14.24 -48.47 -2.40
N VAL A 786 13.03 -48.58 -1.82
CA VAL A 786 12.20 -49.80 -1.93
C VAL A 786 11.73 -49.99 -3.37
N ASP A 787 11.31 -48.92 -4.04
CA ASP A 787 10.85 -48.95 -5.43
C ASP A 787 11.97 -49.37 -6.39
N ALA A 788 13.20 -48.98 -6.08
CA ALA A 788 14.40 -49.36 -6.82
C ALA A 788 15.02 -50.70 -6.36
N GLU A 789 14.36 -51.42 -5.45
CA GLU A 789 14.84 -52.70 -4.89
C GLU A 789 16.21 -52.63 -4.17
N GLU A 790 16.64 -51.44 -3.76
CA GLU A 790 17.87 -51.19 -3.00
C GLU A 790 17.64 -51.38 -1.48
N PHE A 791 17.32 -52.62 -1.10
CA PHE A 791 16.84 -52.96 0.25
C PHE A 791 17.83 -52.64 1.37
N ARG A 792 19.14 -52.73 1.11
CA ARG A 792 20.17 -52.41 2.12
C ARG A 792 20.14 -50.93 2.50
N LEU A 793 19.96 -50.05 1.52
CA LEU A 793 19.86 -48.61 1.75
C LEU A 793 18.48 -48.25 2.31
N ALA A 794 17.43 -48.90 1.82
CA ALA A 794 16.08 -48.78 2.35
C ALA A 794 16.03 -49.14 3.84
N GLN A 795 16.75 -50.18 4.28
CA GLN A 795 16.83 -50.57 5.69
C GLN A 795 17.45 -49.48 6.56
N ILE A 796 18.57 -48.87 6.13
CA ILE A 796 19.21 -47.77 6.86
C ILE A 796 18.25 -46.58 6.99
N CYS A 797 17.52 -46.25 5.93
CA CYS A 797 16.54 -45.17 5.95
C CYS A 797 15.36 -45.52 6.86
N GLY A 798 14.79 -46.71 6.67
CA GLY A 798 13.64 -47.23 7.40
C GLY A 798 13.87 -47.23 8.90
N LEU A 799 15.07 -47.61 9.37
CA LEU A 799 15.40 -47.60 10.80
C LEU A 799 15.26 -46.22 11.44
N ASN A 800 15.51 -45.15 10.68
CA ASN A 800 15.35 -43.77 11.17
C ASN A 800 13.88 -43.30 11.13
N VAL A 801 13.05 -43.92 10.29
CA VAL A 801 11.61 -43.59 10.16
C VAL A 801 10.78 -44.35 11.21
N ILE A 802 10.96 -45.67 11.34
CA ILE A 802 10.15 -46.53 12.22
C ILE A 802 10.25 -46.18 13.71
N ILE A 803 11.23 -45.38 14.12
CA ILE A 803 11.33 -44.89 15.50
C ILE A 803 10.15 -43.95 15.83
N GLN A 804 9.62 -43.25 14.83
CA GLN A 804 8.45 -42.38 14.97
C GLN A 804 7.17 -43.22 14.97
N VAL A 805 6.33 -43.03 15.99
CA VAL A 805 5.08 -43.80 16.17
C VAL A 805 4.08 -43.52 15.04
N ASP A 806 3.99 -42.26 14.62
CA ASP A 806 2.98 -41.81 13.67
C ASP A 806 3.28 -42.27 12.22
N ASP A 807 4.55 -42.51 11.87
CA ASP A 807 4.97 -42.90 10.51
C ASP A 807 5.08 -44.43 10.33
N LEU A 808 5.04 -45.21 11.42
CA LEU A 808 5.26 -46.67 11.39
C LEU A 808 4.22 -47.40 10.54
N GLU A 809 2.95 -47.03 10.68
CA GLU A 809 1.82 -47.68 9.98
C GLU A 809 1.94 -47.46 8.47
N GLU A 810 2.29 -46.24 8.05
CA GLU A 810 2.47 -45.88 6.64
C GLU A 810 3.64 -46.63 6.00
N VAL A 811 4.80 -46.74 6.69
CA VAL A 811 5.94 -47.52 6.20
C VAL A 811 5.59 -49.00 6.09
N SER A 812 4.89 -49.53 7.09
CA SER A 812 4.44 -50.93 7.10
C SER A 812 3.49 -51.22 5.94
N GLU A 813 2.53 -50.34 5.67
CA GLU A 813 1.59 -50.46 4.56
C GLU A 813 2.31 -50.35 3.20
N TYR A 814 3.26 -49.42 3.07
CA TYR A 814 4.04 -49.24 1.85
C TYR A 814 4.81 -50.51 1.44
N TYR A 815 5.52 -51.12 2.39
CA TYR A 815 6.25 -52.37 2.15
C TYR A 815 5.30 -53.55 1.85
N GLN A 816 4.15 -53.61 2.52
CA GLN A 816 3.17 -54.68 2.30
C GLN A 816 2.53 -54.59 0.91
N ASN A 817 2.18 -53.39 0.45
CA ASN A 817 1.58 -53.17 -0.87
C ASN A 817 2.51 -53.59 -2.01
N ARG A 818 3.82 -53.52 -1.81
CA ARG A 818 4.83 -53.99 -2.79
C ARG A 818 5.25 -55.45 -2.61
N GLY A 819 4.69 -56.15 -1.64
CA GLY A 819 5.00 -57.56 -1.37
C GLY A 819 6.36 -57.81 -0.69
N CYS A 820 7.04 -56.77 -0.21
CA CYS A 820 8.39 -56.85 0.39
C CYS A 820 8.34 -57.29 1.86
N PHE A 821 7.70 -58.42 2.17
CA PHE A 821 7.44 -58.86 3.55
C PHE A 821 8.70 -59.31 4.30
N SER A 822 9.65 -59.96 3.62
CA SER A 822 10.90 -60.42 4.24
C SER A 822 11.75 -59.25 4.75
N GLU A 823 11.85 -58.21 3.93
CA GLU A 823 12.64 -57.02 4.22
C GLU A 823 11.98 -56.16 5.28
N LEU A 824 10.65 -56.06 5.26
CA LEU A 824 9.89 -55.41 6.35
C LEU A 824 10.11 -56.11 7.69
N ILE A 825 10.07 -57.45 7.72
CA ILE A 825 10.37 -58.21 8.94
C ILE A 825 11.82 -57.96 9.39
N SER A 826 12.79 -57.99 8.48
CA SER A 826 14.20 -57.72 8.81
C SER A 826 14.42 -56.30 9.35
N LEU A 827 13.72 -55.31 8.78
CA LEU A 827 13.72 -53.93 9.23
C LEU A 827 13.16 -53.82 10.66
N MET A 828 12.02 -54.46 10.92
CA MET A 828 11.38 -54.46 12.23
C MET A 828 12.20 -55.23 13.28
N GLU A 829 12.79 -56.37 12.93
CA GLU A 829 13.73 -57.13 13.78
C GLU A 829 14.92 -56.25 14.19
N SER A 830 15.50 -55.52 13.23
CA SER A 830 16.59 -54.57 13.48
C SER A 830 16.13 -53.37 14.33
N GLY A 831 14.88 -52.95 14.17
CA GLY A 831 14.24 -51.90 14.94
C GLY A 831 14.07 -52.22 16.43
N LEU A 832 13.96 -53.51 16.80
CA LEU A 832 13.85 -53.94 18.21
C LEU A 832 15.09 -53.56 19.05
N GLY A 833 16.26 -53.53 18.41
CA GLY A 833 17.55 -53.23 19.07
C GLY A 833 17.79 -51.75 19.32
N LEU A 834 16.91 -50.86 18.85
CA LEU A 834 17.07 -49.41 19.00
C LEU A 834 16.68 -48.96 20.41
N GLU A 835 17.47 -48.08 21.03
CA GLU A 835 17.19 -47.52 22.36
C GLU A 835 15.82 -46.81 22.45
N ARG A 836 15.34 -46.27 21.32
CA ARG A 836 14.06 -45.56 21.20
C ARG A 836 12.92 -46.41 20.65
N ALA A 837 13.05 -47.74 20.64
CA ALA A 837 11.98 -48.63 20.18
C ALA A 837 10.71 -48.44 21.03
N HIS A 838 9.55 -48.32 20.37
CA HIS A 838 8.26 -48.11 21.02
C HIS A 838 7.33 -49.31 20.79
N MET A 839 6.24 -49.42 21.58
CA MET A 839 5.30 -50.56 21.57
C MET A 839 4.74 -50.92 20.18
N GLY A 840 4.60 -49.92 19.30
CA GLY A 840 4.15 -50.09 17.91
C GLY A 840 5.01 -51.08 17.14
N ILE A 841 6.35 -50.93 17.18
CA ILE A 841 7.29 -51.82 16.47
C ILE A 841 7.11 -53.28 16.90
N PHE A 842 7.01 -53.53 18.22
CA PHE A 842 6.81 -54.88 18.75
C PHE A 842 5.47 -55.47 18.31
N THR A 843 4.42 -54.64 18.31
CA THR A 843 3.07 -55.08 17.95
C THR A 843 2.97 -55.39 16.46
N GLU A 844 3.43 -54.49 15.59
CA GLU A 844 3.43 -54.69 14.14
C GLU A 844 4.31 -55.88 13.74
N LEU A 845 5.48 -56.05 14.36
CA LEU A 845 6.30 -57.25 14.13
C LEU A 845 5.57 -58.53 14.55
N GLY A 846 4.82 -58.51 15.66
CA GLY A 846 3.98 -59.64 16.07
C GLY A 846 2.90 -59.97 15.04
N VAL A 847 2.24 -58.94 14.47
CA VAL A 847 1.23 -59.12 13.42
C VAL A 847 1.87 -59.68 12.14
N LEU A 848 3.06 -59.20 11.76
CA LEU A 848 3.80 -59.70 10.60
C LEU A 848 4.27 -61.15 10.80
N TYR A 849 4.71 -61.53 12.00
CA TYR A 849 5.02 -62.92 12.33
C TYR A 849 3.78 -63.81 12.25
N ALA A 850 2.64 -63.37 12.79
CA ALA A 850 1.40 -64.14 12.71
C ALA A 850 0.96 -64.41 11.26
N ARG A 851 1.18 -63.47 10.34
CA ARG A 851 0.80 -63.61 8.93
C ARG A 851 1.80 -64.39 8.08
N TYR A 852 3.10 -64.15 8.28
CA TYR A 852 4.12 -64.59 7.32
C TYR A 852 5.19 -65.54 7.91
N ARG A 853 5.44 -65.52 9.23
CA ARG A 853 6.48 -66.34 9.90
C ARG A 853 6.06 -66.74 11.32
N TYR A 854 5.15 -67.72 11.40
CA TYR A 854 4.55 -68.16 12.66
C TYR A 854 5.56 -68.82 13.62
N GLU A 855 6.62 -69.47 13.11
CA GLU A 855 7.61 -70.18 13.93
C GLU A 855 8.27 -69.30 15.01
N LYS A 856 8.45 -68.00 14.74
CA LYS A 856 9.07 -67.04 15.66
C LYS A 856 8.07 -66.33 16.57
N LEU A 857 6.76 -66.46 16.32
CA LEU A 857 5.72 -65.69 16.99
C LEU A 857 5.68 -65.98 18.50
N MET A 858 5.72 -67.25 18.89
CA MET A 858 5.68 -67.66 20.29
C MET A 858 6.88 -67.11 21.08
N GLU A 859 8.09 -67.16 20.50
CA GLU A 859 9.28 -66.61 21.12
C GLU A 859 9.17 -65.08 21.30
N HIS A 860 8.68 -64.38 20.28
CA HIS A 860 8.46 -62.93 20.32
C HIS A 860 7.48 -62.53 21.42
N ILE A 861 6.34 -63.22 21.52
CA ILE A 861 5.33 -62.94 22.54
C ILE A 861 5.87 -63.19 23.95
N LYS A 862 6.62 -64.28 24.16
CA LYS A 862 7.23 -64.59 25.46
C LYS A 862 8.27 -63.55 25.89
N LEU A 863 9.08 -63.05 24.97
CA LEU A 863 10.13 -62.08 25.25
C LEU A 863 9.58 -60.66 25.49
N PHE A 864 8.52 -60.26 24.79
CA PHE A 864 8.07 -58.86 24.75
C PHE A 864 6.63 -58.64 25.24
N SER A 865 6.04 -59.59 25.97
CA SER A 865 4.65 -59.53 26.49
C SER A 865 4.25 -58.19 27.12
N THR A 866 5.14 -57.54 27.86
CA THR A 866 4.90 -56.25 28.55
C THR A 866 4.92 -55.03 27.62
N ARG A 867 5.42 -55.17 26.39
CA ARG A 867 5.62 -54.08 25.42
C ARG A 867 4.80 -54.27 24.14
N LEU A 868 3.76 -55.11 24.20
CA LEU A 868 2.86 -55.43 23.09
C LEU A 868 1.47 -54.84 23.33
N ASN A 869 0.79 -54.45 22.25
CA ASN A 869 -0.65 -54.22 22.28
C ASN A 869 -1.38 -55.56 22.12
N ILE A 870 -1.63 -56.21 23.26
CA ILE A 870 -2.20 -57.56 23.33
C ILE A 870 -3.54 -57.69 22.59
N PRO A 871 -4.53 -56.77 22.73
CA PRO A 871 -5.80 -56.85 21.98
C PRO A 871 -5.67 -56.80 20.45
N LYS A 872 -4.68 -56.07 19.91
CA LYS A 872 -4.44 -56.05 18.45
C LYS A 872 -3.86 -57.38 17.99
N LEU A 873 -2.94 -57.94 18.75
CA LEU A 873 -2.30 -59.22 18.43
C LEU A 873 -3.24 -60.41 18.59
N ILE A 874 -4.12 -60.40 19.61
CA ILE A 874 -5.19 -61.40 19.78
C ILE A 874 -6.03 -61.51 18.51
N ARG A 875 -6.50 -60.37 17.97
CA ARG A 875 -7.28 -60.36 16.71
C ARG A 875 -6.49 -60.92 15.54
N ALA A 876 -5.22 -60.56 15.40
CA ALA A 876 -4.37 -61.09 14.33
C ALA A 876 -4.12 -62.60 14.47
N CYS A 877 -3.90 -63.10 15.68
CA CYS A 877 -3.72 -64.54 15.93
C CYS A 877 -5.03 -65.33 15.74
N ASP A 878 -6.17 -64.76 16.10
CA ASP A 878 -7.50 -65.36 15.90
C ASP A 878 -7.85 -65.43 14.40
N GLU A 879 -7.60 -64.36 13.65
CA GLU A 879 -7.75 -64.31 12.19
C GLU A 879 -6.91 -65.38 11.47
N GLN A 880 -5.69 -65.64 11.96
CA GLN A 880 -4.75 -66.61 11.38
C GLN A 880 -4.81 -68.01 12.02
N GLN A 881 -5.72 -68.22 12.99
CA GLN A 881 -5.95 -69.49 13.68
C GLN A 881 -4.74 -70.04 14.46
N HIS A 882 -3.91 -69.16 15.05
CA HIS A 882 -2.76 -69.55 15.89
C HIS A 882 -3.19 -69.79 17.35
N TRP A 883 -3.80 -70.95 17.63
CA TRP A 883 -4.49 -71.21 18.90
C TRP A 883 -3.56 -71.31 20.13
N GLN A 884 -2.33 -71.78 19.95
CA GLN A 884 -1.37 -71.94 21.06
C GLN A 884 -0.89 -70.57 21.57
N GLU A 885 -0.49 -69.70 20.66
CA GLU A 885 -0.09 -68.31 20.92
C GLU A 885 -1.27 -67.47 21.40
N LEU A 886 -2.46 -67.66 20.81
CA LEU A 886 -3.69 -66.98 21.22
C LEU A 886 -4.07 -67.31 22.66
N THR A 887 -3.99 -68.58 23.05
CA THR A 887 -4.24 -69.02 24.43
C THR A 887 -3.24 -68.36 25.38
N TYR A 888 -1.96 -68.29 25.01
CA TYR A 888 -0.94 -67.61 25.81
C TYR A 888 -1.24 -66.11 25.97
N LEU A 889 -1.66 -65.43 24.91
CA LEU A 889 -2.04 -64.01 24.96
C LEU A 889 -3.25 -63.76 25.86
N TYR A 890 -4.29 -64.61 25.80
CA TYR A 890 -5.44 -64.48 26.69
C TYR A 890 -5.08 -64.66 28.17
N ILE A 891 -4.15 -65.57 28.47
CA ILE A 891 -3.62 -65.76 29.83
C ILE A 891 -2.88 -64.50 30.30
N GLN A 892 -2.09 -63.87 29.45
CA GLN A 892 -1.36 -62.64 29.78
C GLN A 892 -2.28 -61.42 29.91
N TYR A 893 -3.43 -61.43 29.22
CA TYR A 893 -4.43 -60.36 29.28
C TYR A 893 -5.47 -60.54 30.40
N ASP A 894 -5.29 -61.56 31.27
CA ASP A 894 -6.21 -61.96 32.34
C ASP A 894 -7.64 -62.34 31.85
N GLU A 895 -7.80 -62.65 30.56
CA GLU A 895 -9.03 -63.16 29.97
C GLU A 895 -9.08 -64.70 30.02
N PHE A 896 -9.08 -65.25 31.23
CA PHE A 896 -9.10 -66.70 31.48
C PHE A 896 -10.37 -67.37 30.91
N ASP A 897 -11.47 -66.63 30.80
CA ASP A 897 -12.72 -67.10 30.19
C ASP A 897 -12.56 -67.39 28.69
N ASN A 898 -11.92 -66.48 27.97
CA ASN A 898 -11.65 -66.67 26.55
C ASN A 898 -10.57 -67.73 26.35
N ALA A 899 -9.49 -67.72 27.15
CA ALA A 899 -8.42 -68.73 27.08
C ALA A 899 -8.95 -70.17 27.19
N ALA A 900 -9.78 -70.45 28.21
CA ALA A 900 -10.33 -71.79 28.39
C ALA A 900 -11.32 -72.17 27.28
N THR A 901 -12.09 -71.22 26.74
CA THR A 901 -12.99 -71.48 25.61
C THR A 901 -12.20 -71.85 24.35
N THR A 902 -11.10 -71.16 24.08
CA THR A 902 -10.20 -71.47 22.96
C THR A 902 -9.57 -72.86 23.10
N VAL A 903 -9.07 -73.20 24.29
CA VAL A 903 -8.50 -74.53 24.57
C VAL A 903 -9.55 -75.65 24.45
N MET A 904 -10.80 -75.39 24.84
CA MET A 904 -11.89 -76.36 24.74
C MET A 904 -12.36 -76.60 23.30
N ASN A 905 -12.37 -75.55 22.47
CA ASN A 905 -12.78 -75.65 21.08
C ASN A 905 -11.66 -76.18 20.17
N HIS A 906 -10.40 -75.91 20.52
CA HIS A 906 -9.22 -76.22 19.70
C HIS A 906 -8.18 -77.08 20.47
N SER A 907 -8.67 -78.14 21.12
CA SER A 907 -7.89 -79.03 21.99
C SER A 907 -6.66 -79.71 21.36
N PRO A 908 -6.59 -80.05 20.05
CA PRO A 908 -5.40 -80.71 19.50
C PRO A 908 -4.14 -79.82 19.48
N GLU A 909 -4.30 -78.50 19.43
CA GLU A 909 -3.20 -77.55 19.19
C GLU A 909 -2.90 -76.67 20.41
N ALA A 910 -3.89 -76.42 21.28
CA ALA A 910 -3.77 -75.53 22.43
C ALA A 910 -3.75 -76.22 23.81
N TRP A 911 -3.92 -77.55 23.88
CA TRP A 911 -4.11 -78.25 25.15
C TRP A 911 -2.80 -78.60 25.86
N GLU A 912 -2.53 -77.91 26.98
CA GLU A 912 -1.55 -78.32 27.99
C GLU A 912 -2.23 -78.58 29.34
N HIS A 913 -2.12 -79.82 29.84
CA HIS A 913 -2.90 -80.29 31.01
C HIS A 913 -2.69 -79.45 32.28
N MET A 914 -1.44 -79.06 32.57
CA MET A 914 -1.12 -78.26 33.77
C MET A 914 -1.58 -76.81 33.61
N GLN A 915 -1.35 -76.23 32.43
CA GLN A 915 -1.75 -74.85 32.12
C GLN A 915 -3.26 -74.69 32.16
N PHE A 916 -4.02 -75.66 31.63
CA PHE A 916 -5.49 -75.61 31.65
C PHE A 916 -6.07 -75.65 33.07
N LYS A 917 -5.49 -76.45 33.97
CA LYS A 917 -5.89 -76.47 35.40
C LYS A 917 -5.73 -75.10 36.05
N ASP A 918 -4.61 -74.43 35.80
CA ASP A 918 -4.33 -73.10 36.35
C ASP A 918 -5.26 -72.02 35.79
N ILE A 919 -5.66 -72.12 34.51
CA ILE A 919 -6.63 -71.22 33.87
C ILE A 919 -8.01 -71.36 34.51
N VAL A 920 -8.50 -72.59 34.67
CA VAL A 920 -9.82 -72.86 35.25
C VAL A 920 -9.88 -72.41 36.72
N ALA A 921 -8.80 -72.55 37.48
CA ALA A 921 -8.73 -72.10 38.87
C ALA A 921 -8.84 -70.58 39.05
N LYS A 922 -8.51 -69.78 38.02
CA LYS A 922 -8.49 -68.32 38.06
C LYS A 922 -9.72 -67.65 37.44
N ARG A 923 -10.65 -68.42 36.86
CA ARG A 923 -11.89 -67.89 36.24
C ARG A 923 -12.83 -67.24 37.27
N SER A 924 -13.61 -66.25 36.82
CA SER A 924 -14.70 -65.66 37.60
C SER A 924 -15.86 -66.66 37.76
N PRO A 925 -16.45 -66.83 38.95
CA PRO A 925 -17.36 -67.93 39.22
C PRO A 925 -18.80 -67.63 38.81
N ILE A 926 -19.10 -67.28 37.55
CA ILE A 926 -20.47 -67.29 37.01
C ILE A 926 -20.48 -67.71 35.52
N ASP A 927 -21.30 -68.71 35.21
CA ASP A 927 -21.87 -69.12 33.90
C ASP A 927 -21.32 -70.25 33.01
N VAL A 928 -20.20 -70.93 33.28
CA VAL A 928 -19.75 -72.04 32.37
C VAL A 928 -19.72 -73.45 32.99
N ARG A 929 -20.02 -73.59 34.28
CA ARG A 929 -20.10 -74.92 34.95
C ARG A 929 -21.16 -75.87 34.36
N HIS A 930 -21.96 -75.45 33.38
CA HIS A 930 -22.95 -76.31 32.70
C HIS A 930 -22.51 -76.74 31.29
N HIS A 931 -21.51 -76.11 30.67
CA HIS A 931 -20.96 -76.58 29.39
C HIS A 931 -19.68 -77.42 29.56
N GLU A 932 -19.03 -77.32 30.71
CA GLU A 932 -17.82 -78.08 31.08
C GLU A 932 -18.06 -79.59 31.29
N ILE A 933 -19.30 -80.00 31.55
CA ILE A 933 -19.65 -81.40 31.88
C ILE A 933 -19.96 -82.23 30.62
N ASP A 934 -20.27 -81.63 29.47
CA ASP A 934 -20.86 -82.37 28.34
C ASP A 934 -19.84 -82.91 27.32
N ARG A 935 -18.59 -82.44 27.32
CA ARG A 935 -17.52 -82.97 26.46
C ARG A 935 -16.45 -83.76 27.21
N SER A 936 -16.24 -83.50 28.50
CA SER A 936 -15.31 -84.26 29.35
C SER A 936 -15.90 -85.59 29.84
N SER A 937 -17.23 -85.77 29.77
CA SER A 937 -17.95 -86.97 30.22
C SER A 937 -17.94 -88.14 29.23
N GLY A 938 -17.08 -88.10 28.21
CA GLY A 938 -16.79 -89.24 27.32
C GLY A 938 -15.94 -90.35 27.93
N ARG A 939 -15.91 -90.51 29.27
CA ARG A 939 -15.67 -91.75 30.03
C ARG A 939 -15.37 -91.41 31.49
N GLU A 940 -16.22 -91.92 32.38
CA GLU A 940 -15.95 -92.01 33.81
C GLU A 940 -14.57 -92.61 34.10
N ARG A 941 -13.75 -91.92 34.88
CA ARG A 941 -13.15 -92.45 36.11
C ARG A 941 -12.63 -91.31 36.98
N ALA A 942 -13.09 -91.36 38.22
CA ALA A 942 -12.79 -90.54 39.38
C ALA A 942 -11.35 -90.01 39.46
N ILE A 943 -11.18 -88.83 40.07
CA ILE A 943 -10.65 -88.66 41.44
C ILE A 943 -10.70 -87.16 41.80
N ASP A 944 -11.13 -86.89 43.04
CA ASP A 944 -11.05 -85.63 43.78
C ASP A 944 -9.69 -84.93 43.63
N VAL A 945 -9.68 -83.60 43.40
CA VAL A 945 -9.00 -82.53 44.20
C VAL A 945 -9.66 -81.21 43.85
#